data_AF-A0AAV0NJR2-F1
#
_entry.id   AF-A0AAV0NJR2-F1
#
_cell.length_a   1.000
_cell.length_b   1.000
_cell.length_c   1.000
_cell.angle_alpha   90.00
_cell.angle_beta   90.00
_cell.angle_gamma   90.00
#
_symmetry.space_group_name_H-M   'P 1'
#
loop_
_entity.id
_entity.type
_entity.pdbx_description
1 polymer ?
#
loop_
_entity_poly.entity_id
_entity_poly.type
_entity_poly.pdbx_seq_one_letter_code
_entity_poly.pdbx_strand_id
1 'polypeptide(L)'
;MALIFSYKSSHRSTQNGNASASNASPSSGMQRVPSFSSVQLTAQRKKFAESMIGRSSFHKLLEPTPVQPAIAPYRIVLGNVKDKLLKTRRRLELLLEDIPCETDPWDHFETADQLLEPLLLCYDSLQSCGSGFLADGRLADLIRRVSTFGMVLIKLDLRQESGRHAEALDAITKFLDIGTYSEWDEEKKLEFLTRELKGKRPLIPSSIEVPPEVKEVLDTFRVAAELGSDSLGAYVISMASNASDVLAVELLQKDARLSVSGELGRPCPGGTLRVAPLFETVKDLREAGSVIRKLLSIDWYKEHVIKNHNGHQEVMVGYSDSGKDAGRFTAAWELYKAQEDVVSACNEFGIKVTLFHGRGGSVGRGGGPTYLAIQSQPPGSVMGTLRSTEQGEMVQAKFGLPNTAVRQLEIYTTAVLLATLRPPLPPRELKWRSLMEEISKVSCQNYRSTVYENPEFITYFQEATPQAELGYLNIGSRPTRRKASTGIGHLRAIPWVFAWTQTRFVLPAWLGVGAGLQYACEKGHTEDLKAMYQEWPFFQSTIDLIEMIIGKADASIAKHYDEVLVSESRQKIGDDLRKELSSTEKYVLVVSGHDKLSDNNKSLRRLIEGRLPYLNPMNMLQVEILKRLRRDDDNVKLRDALLITINGIAAGMRNTG
;
A
#
# COMPACT_ATOMS: atom_id res chain seq x y z
N MET A 1 -10.13 6.88 -12.15
CA MET A 1 -10.68 8.18 -11.74
C MET A 1 -9.91 9.28 -12.44
N ALA A 2 -10.49 9.91 -13.45
CA ALA A 2 -9.95 11.11 -14.10
C ALA A 2 -10.66 12.34 -13.48
N LEU A 3 -9.90 13.29 -12.93
CA LEU A 3 -10.43 14.55 -12.41
C LEU A 3 -9.83 15.71 -13.20
N ILE A 4 -10.68 16.37 -13.98
CA ILE A 4 -10.43 17.60 -14.71
C ILE A 4 -10.52 18.76 -13.70
N PHE A 5 -9.44 19.53 -13.54
CA PHE A 5 -9.45 20.77 -12.75
C PHE A 5 -9.50 22.00 -13.65
N SER A 6 -10.53 22.82 -13.48
CA SER A 6 -10.65 24.18 -14.01
C SER A 6 -10.18 25.17 -12.95
N TYR A 7 -9.16 25.97 -13.27
CA TYR A 7 -8.61 27.01 -12.39
C TYR A 7 -9.23 28.37 -12.72
N LYS A 8 -9.86 29.03 -11.74
CA LYS A 8 -10.18 30.47 -11.77
C LYS A 8 -9.45 31.17 -10.62
N SER A 9 -8.62 32.14 -11.01
CA SER A 9 -7.86 33.03 -10.12
C SER A 9 -8.74 34.17 -9.61
N SER A 10 -8.71 34.45 -8.30
CA SER A 10 -9.16 35.72 -7.74
C SER A 10 -8.06 36.34 -6.87
N HIS A 11 -7.69 37.58 -7.23
CA HIS A 11 -6.78 38.42 -6.47
C HIS A 11 -7.51 39.08 -5.29
N ARG A 12 -6.87 39.12 -4.11
CA ARG A 12 -7.18 40.09 -3.06
C ARG A 12 -5.89 40.72 -2.54
N SER A 13 -5.88 42.05 -2.57
CA SER A 13 -4.89 42.95 -2.03
C SER A 13 -5.16 43.22 -0.55
N THR A 14 -4.11 43.33 0.25
CA THR A 14 -4.18 43.88 1.62
C THR A 14 -3.13 44.99 1.78
N GLN A 15 -3.60 46.12 2.30
CA GLN A 15 -2.84 47.33 2.62
C GLN A 15 -2.09 47.17 3.96
N ASN A 16 -0.90 47.76 4.05
CA ASN A 16 -0.10 47.89 5.27
C ASN A 16 -0.25 49.29 5.88
N GLY A 17 -0.30 49.37 7.21
CA GLY A 17 -0.23 50.59 8.02
C GLY A 17 1.06 50.69 8.85
N ASN A 18 1.81 51.75 8.57
CA ASN A 18 2.75 52.60 9.32
C ASN A 18 3.37 52.28 10.72
N ALA A 19 4.66 52.67 10.79
CA ALA A 19 5.39 53.50 11.79
C ALA A 19 5.90 52.87 13.12
N SER A 20 7.22 52.70 13.36
CA SER A 20 8.26 53.65 13.89
C SER A 20 8.24 53.77 15.45
N ALA A 21 9.29 53.87 16.28
CA ALA A 21 10.75 54.12 16.24
C ALA A 21 11.34 53.72 17.64
N SER A 22 12.59 53.24 17.83
CA SER A 22 13.87 53.95 18.15
C SER A 22 14.45 53.67 19.56
N ASN A 23 15.81 53.74 19.65
CA ASN A 23 16.75 53.75 20.81
C ASN A 23 17.39 52.41 21.21
N ALA A 24 18.67 52.27 21.57
CA ALA A 24 19.94 53.01 21.42
C ALA A 24 21.07 52.04 21.87
N SER A 25 22.28 52.14 21.31
CA SER A 25 23.47 51.28 21.56
C SER A 25 24.48 51.92 22.55
N PRO A 26 25.51 51.17 23.03
CA PRO A 26 26.85 51.31 22.40
C PRO A 26 27.76 50.04 22.34
N SER A 27 28.57 49.99 21.26
CA SER A 27 29.93 49.42 20.98
C SER A 27 30.53 48.29 21.86
N SER A 28 31.16 47.23 21.34
CA SER A 28 32.29 47.12 20.37
C SER A 28 32.52 45.64 19.99
N GLY A 29 33.14 45.19 18.90
CA GLY A 29 33.59 45.76 17.64
C GLY A 29 33.90 44.60 16.66
N MET A 30 33.75 44.81 15.35
CA MET A 30 34.47 44.11 14.27
C MET A 30 34.05 44.70 12.91
N GLN A 31 34.96 44.58 11.95
CA GLN A 31 35.10 45.39 10.74
C GLN A 31 33.99 45.22 9.68
N ARG A 32 33.76 46.31 8.92
CA ARG A 32 32.74 46.49 7.87
C ARG A 32 33.02 45.68 6.60
N VAL A 33 31.99 45.01 6.09
CA VAL A 33 31.76 44.65 4.67
C VAL A 33 30.47 45.39 4.24
N PRO A 34 30.34 45.96 3.01
CA PRO A 34 29.23 46.85 2.70
C PRO A 34 27.89 46.10 2.59
N SER A 35 26.89 46.52 3.37
CA SER A 35 25.52 46.03 3.26
C SER A 35 24.80 46.63 2.06
N PHE A 36 24.27 45.78 1.17
CA PHE A 36 23.38 46.18 0.09
C PHE A 36 22.11 46.86 0.64
N SER A 37 21.76 48.03 0.11
CA SER A 37 20.57 48.76 0.54
C SER A 37 19.29 48.08 0.04
N SER A 38 18.24 48.05 0.88
CA SER A 38 16.91 47.52 0.55
C SER A 38 16.27 48.23 -0.65
N VAL A 39 16.74 49.44 -0.98
CA VAL A 39 16.33 50.21 -2.16
C VAL A 39 16.92 49.63 -3.44
N GLN A 40 18.16 49.11 -3.42
CA GLN A 40 18.77 48.42 -4.57
C GLN A 40 18.12 47.07 -4.87
N LEU A 41 17.69 46.32 -3.84
CA LEU A 41 16.94 45.07 -4.00
C LEU A 41 15.54 45.29 -4.59
N THR A 42 14.89 46.40 -4.22
CA THR A 42 13.56 46.75 -4.76
C THR A 42 13.67 47.28 -6.19
N ALA A 43 14.72 48.05 -6.52
CA ALA A 43 15.02 48.48 -7.88
C ALA A 43 15.48 47.32 -8.80
N GLN A 44 16.22 46.33 -8.27
CA GLN A 44 16.55 45.11 -9.00
C GLN A 44 15.34 44.20 -9.20
N ARG A 45 14.43 44.08 -8.22
CA ARG A 45 13.15 43.37 -8.40
C ARG A 45 12.25 44.04 -9.43
N LYS A 46 12.22 45.38 -9.50
CA LYS A 46 11.48 46.11 -10.53
C LYS A 46 12.09 45.92 -11.92
N LYS A 47 13.42 45.96 -12.04
CA LYS A 47 14.14 45.62 -13.29
C LYS A 47 13.98 44.15 -13.72
N PHE A 48 13.82 43.21 -12.78
CA PHE A 48 13.56 41.80 -13.10
C PHE A 48 12.10 41.55 -13.49
N ALA A 49 11.15 42.31 -12.93
CA ALA A 49 9.72 42.23 -13.27
C ALA A 49 9.38 42.94 -14.60
N GLU A 50 10.10 44.02 -14.94
CA GLU A 50 9.98 44.76 -16.21
C GLU A 50 10.87 44.17 -17.32
N SER A 51 11.76 43.22 -16.98
CA SER A 51 12.55 42.47 -17.94
C SER A 51 11.63 41.54 -18.76
N MET A 52 11.39 41.91 -20.01
CA MET A 52 10.84 41.05 -21.06
C MET A 52 11.76 39.87 -21.44
N ILE A 53 12.82 39.59 -20.67
CA ILE A 53 13.64 38.38 -20.80
C ILE A 53 12.99 37.30 -19.93
N GLY A 54 12.08 36.52 -20.53
CA GLY A 54 11.42 35.39 -19.85
C GLY A 54 9.98 35.12 -20.27
N ARG A 55 9.36 35.99 -21.09
CA ARG A 55 8.04 35.75 -21.69
C ARG A 55 8.09 35.56 -23.21
N SER A 56 9.13 34.89 -23.71
CA SER A 56 9.01 34.26 -25.03
C SER A 56 7.98 33.14 -24.90
N SER A 57 6.84 33.28 -25.60
CA SER A 57 5.89 32.18 -25.73
C SER A 57 6.65 30.92 -26.13
N PHE A 58 6.33 29.78 -25.50
CA PHE A 58 6.95 28.48 -25.81
C PHE A 58 6.93 28.18 -27.32
N HIS A 59 5.93 28.72 -28.03
CA HIS A 59 5.80 28.74 -29.47
C HIS A 59 6.93 29.47 -30.21
N LYS A 60 7.34 30.67 -29.78
CA LYS A 60 8.38 31.47 -30.46
C LYS A 60 9.79 30.88 -30.34
N LEU A 61 10.05 30.03 -29.35
CA LEU A 61 11.32 29.31 -29.20
C LEU A 61 11.41 28.05 -30.08
N LEU A 62 10.26 27.58 -30.58
CA LEU A 62 10.14 26.48 -31.52
C LEU A 62 10.08 26.95 -32.98
N GLU A 63 9.86 28.24 -33.22
CA GLU A 63 9.89 28.82 -34.57
C GLU A 63 11.34 29.01 -35.03
N PRO A 64 11.74 28.46 -36.19
CA PRO A 64 13.08 28.70 -36.74
C PRO A 64 13.22 30.18 -37.11
N THR A 65 14.12 30.89 -36.43
CA THR A 65 14.45 32.27 -36.77
C THR A 65 15.31 32.27 -38.04
N PRO A 66 15.00 33.08 -39.07
CA PRO A 66 15.74 33.07 -40.33
C PRO A 66 17.02 33.90 -40.20
N VAL A 67 18.01 33.36 -39.50
CA VAL A 67 19.41 33.79 -39.55
C VAL A 67 20.21 32.49 -39.58
N GLN A 68 20.98 32.27 -40.67
CA GLN A 68 21.83 31.10 -40.99
C GLN A 68 21.70 29.90 -40.04
N PRO A 69 21.26 28.71 -40.48
CA PRO A 69 20.89 27.62 -39.57
C PRO A 69 22.12 27.17 -38.77
N ALA A 70 22.32 27.76 -37.61
CA ALA A 70 23.16 27.21 -36.58
C ALA A 70 22.56 25.85 -36.29
N ILE A 71 23.27 24.78 -36.68
CA ILE A 71 22.86 23.41 -36.44
C ILE A 71 22.54 23.35 -34.94
N ALA A 72 21.26 23.12 -34.61
CA ALA A 72 20.79 23.02 -33.23
C ALA A 72 20.56 21.53 -32.94
N PRO A 73 21.63 20.72 -32.82
CA PRO A 73 21.53 19.26 -32.88
C PRO A 73 20.59 18.70 -31.80
N TYR A 74 20.70 19.21 -30.58
CA TYR A 74 19.82 18.83 -29.47
C TYR A 74 18.34 19.17 -29.73
N ARG A 75 18.04 20.30 -30.38
CA ARG A 75 16.65 20.68 -30.71
C ARG A 75 16.08 19.79 -31.80
N ILE A 76 16.89 19.34 -32.75
CA ILE A 76 16.47 18.41 -33.81
C ILE A 76 16.10 17.06 -33.17
N VAL A 77 17.00 16.50 -32.34
CA VAL A 77 16.75 15.22 -31.65
C VAL A 77 15.51 15.30 -30.75
N LEU A 78 15.42 16.34 -29.90
CA LEU A 78 14.27 16.52 -29.00
C LEU A 78 12.97 16.85 -29.76
N GLY A 79 13.05 17.48 -30.92
CA GLY A 79 11.93 17.68 -31.84
C GLY A 79 11.36 16.35 -32.32
N ASN A 80 12.23 15.45 -32.79
CA ASN A 80 11.83 14.11 -33.20
C ASN A 80 11.23 13.30 -32.04
N VAL A 81 11.82 13.38 -30.84
CA VAL A 81 11.27 12.75 -29.63
C VAL A 81 9.86 13.25 -29.34
N LYS A 82 9.64 14.57 -29.40
CA LYS A 82 8.31 15.17 -29.19
C LYS A 82 7.30 14.68 -30.22
N ASP A 83 7.66 14.66 -31.49
CA ASP A 83 6.74 14.25 -32.56
C ASP A 83 6.37 12.76 -32.44
N LYS A 84 7.36 11.91 -32.12
CA LYS A 84 7.14 10.49 -31.85
C LYS A 84 6.28 10.25 -30.60
N LEU A 85 6.43 11.04 -29.55
CA LEU A 85 5.54 11.01 -28.37
C LEU A 85 4.09 11.40 -28.71
N LEU A 86 3.89 12.41 -29.57
CA LEU A 86 2.55 12.83 -30.01
C LEU A 86 1.86 11.72 -30.82
N LYS A 87 2.60 11.07 -31.73
CA LYS A 87 2.12 9.89 -32.48
C LYS A 87 1.78 8.74 -31.54
N THR A 88 2.63 8.46 -30.54
CA THR A 88 2.37 7.45 -29.50
C THR A 88 1.08 7.74 -28.75
N ARG A 89 0.87 8.97 -28.29
CA ARG A 89 -0.37 9.38 -27.61
C ARG A 89 -1.58 9.18 -28.52
N ARG A 90 -1.51 9.64 -29.77
CA ARG A 90 -2.62 9.51 -30.73
C ARG A 90 -2.98 8.04 -30.98
N ARG A 91 -1.99 7.17 -31.09
CA ARG A 91 -2.20 5.72 -31.22
C ARG A 91 -2.97 5.17 -30.02
N LEU A 92 -2.56 5.52 -28.80
CA LEU A 92 -3.25 5.07 -27.57
C LEU A 92 -4.68 5.61 -27.48
N GLU A 93 -4.92 6.86 -27.89
CA GLU A 93 -6.28 7.43 -27.97
C GLU A 93 -7.16 6.63 -28.93
N LEU A 94 -6.65 6.25 -30.11
CA LEU A 94 -7.39 5.43 -31.09
C LEU A 94 -7.70 4.03 -30.55
N LEU A 95 -6.72 3.39 -29.88
CA LEU A 95 -6.92 2.07 -29.26
C LEU A 95 -7.97 2.12 -28.13
N LEU A 96 -8.03 3.21 -27.36
CA LEU A 96 -9.05 3.40 -26.32
C LEU A 96 -10.46 3.62 -26.90
N GLU A 97 -10.55 4.06 -28.15
CA GLU A 97 -11.81 4.26 -28.89
C GLU A 97 -12.18 3.04 -29.75
N ASP A 98 -11.44 1.92 -29.62
CA ASP A 98 -11.57 0.71 -30.45
C ASP A 98 -11.45 0.98 -31.96
N ILE A 99 -10.73 2.04 -32.33
CA ILE A 99 -10.50 2.41 -33.74
C ILE A 99 -9.21 1.73 -34.22
N PRO A 100 -9.24 0.97 -35.33
CA PRO A 100 -8.05 0.38 -35.92
C PRO A 100 -6.99 1.44 -36.22
N CYS A 101 -5.77 1.23 -35.72
CA CYS A 101 -4.63 2.10 -35.99
C CYS A 101 -3.50 1.30 -36.68
N GLU A 102 -3.47 1.33 -38.00
CA GLU A 102 -2.28 0.89 -38.74
C GLU A 102 -1.24 2.00 -38.65
N THR A 103 -0.23 1.79 -37.81
CA THR A 103 0.88 2.72 -37.66
C THR A 103 2.17 1.96 -37.84
N ASP A 104 3.12 2.55 -38.55
CA ASP A 104 4.47 2.02 -38.65
C ASP A 104 5.05 1.89 -37.21
N PRO A 105 5.60 0.72 -36.82
CA PRO A 105 6.30 0.57 -35.55
C PRO A 105 7.38 1.64 -35.30
N TRP A 106 7.98 2.20 -36.36
CA TRP A 106 8.98 3.26 -36.25
C TRP A 106 8.40 4.62 -35.84
N ASP A 107 7.09 4.83 -36.02
CA ASP A 107 6.42 6.11 -35.82
C ASP A 107 6.02 6.39 -34.36
N HIS A 108 6.15 5.43 -33.45
CA HIS A 108 5.77 5.58 -32.05
C HIS A 108 6.73 4.85 -31.10
N PHE A 109 6.69 5.19 -29.82
CA PHE A 109 7.44 4.51 -28.78
C PHE A 109 6.62 3.33 -28.24
N GLU A 110 7.21 2.14 -28.28
CA GLU A 110 6.66 0.93 -27.65
C GLU A 110 7.29 0.71 -26.26
N THR A 111 8.57 1.02 -26.09
CA THR A 111 9.31 0.79 -24.85
C THR A 111 9.91 2.07 -24.29
N ALA A 112 10.18 2.08 -22.98
CA ALA A 112 10.88 3.19 -22.33
C ALA A 112 12.32 3.34 -22.83
N ASP A 113 12.98 2.25 -23.22
CA ASP A 113 14.36 2.27 -23.73
C ASP A 113 14.47 3.04 -25.05
N GLN A 114 13.49 2.88 -25.95
CA GLN A 114 13.44 3.67 -27.18
C GLN A 114 13.32 5.18 -26.91
N LEU A 115 12.65 5.58 -25.82
CA LEU A 115 12.57 6.98 -25.39
C LEU A 115 13.86 7.43 -24.69
N LEU A 116 14.49 6.55 -23.89
CA LEU A 116 15.74 6.86 -23.18
C LEU A 116 16.92 7.06 -24.12
N GLU A 117 17.04 6.25 -25.17
CA GLU A 117 18.15 6.29 -26.12
C GLU A 117 18.47 7.72 -26.64
N PRO A 118 17.53 8.46 -27.26
CA PRO A 118 17.82 9.82 -27.74
C PRO A 118 18.06 10.83 -26.62
N LEU A 119 17.52 10.59 -25.41
CA LEU A 119 17.73 11.47 -24.25
C LEU A 119 19.13 11.29 -23.67
N LEU A 120 19.59 10.05 -23.54
CA LEU A 120 20.95 9.70 -23.09
C LEU A 120 21.98 10.17 -24.11
N LEU A 121 21.70 10.04 -25.41
CA LEU A 121 22.55 10.60 -26.46
C LEU A 121 22.77 12.11 -26.29
N CYS A 122 21.71 12.87 -25.98
CA CYS A 122 21.83 14.29 -25.69
C CYS A 122 22.63 14.54 -24.40
N TYR A 123 22.42 13.72 -23.37
CA TYR A 123 23.09 13.84 -22.07
C TYR A 123 24.59 13.62 -22.20
N ASP A 124 25.00 12.52 -22.83
CA ASP A 124 26.40 12.14 -23.01
C ASP A 124 27.16 13.15 -23.88
N SER A 125 26.50 13.68 -24.92
CA SER A 125 27.06 14.73 -25.77
C SER A 125 27.27 16.04 -25.00
N LEU A 126 26.31 16.47 -24.19
CA LEU A 126 26.45 17.66 -23.33
C LEU A 126 27.55 17.48 -22.28
N GLN A 127 27.65 16.31 -21.64
CA GLN A 127 28.71 16.01 -20.69
C GLN A 127 30.09 16.07 -21.37
N SER A 128 30.22 15.43 -22.54
CA SER A 128 31.47 15.37 -23.30
C SER A 128 31.92 16.74 -23.82
N CYS A 129 30.97 17.64 -24.11
CA CYS A 129 31.26 19.01 -24.57
C CYS A 129 31.47 20.02 -23.43
N GLY A 130 31.63 19.57 -22.17
CA GLY A 130 31.84 20.45 -21.01
C GLY A 130 30.59 21.22 -20.56
N SER A 131 29.41 20.82 -21.02
CA SER A 131 28.11 21.43 -20.69
C SER A 131 27.33 20.63 -19.64
N GLY A 132 28.04 19.94 -18.72
CA GLY A 132 27.43 19.06 -17.71
C GLY A 132 26.37 19.74 -16.84
N PHE A 133 26.55 21.01 -16.49
CA PHE A 133 25.52 21.78 -15.76
C PHE A 133 24.16 21.82 -16.47
N LEU A 134 24.13 21.85 -17.80
CA LEU A 134 22.88 21.79 -18.58
C LEU A 134 22.32 20.37 -18.63
N ALA A 135 23.20 19.37 -18.76
CA ALA A 135 22.85 17.95 -18.78
C ALA A 135 22.19 17.53 -17.46
N ASP A 136 22.77 17.91 -16.33
CA ASP A 136 22.35 17.57 -14.97
C ASP A 136 21.11 18.36 -14.48
N GLY A 137 20.61 19.29 -15.30
CA GLY A 137 19.38 20.02 -15.06
C GLY A 137 18.14 19.26 -15.55
N ARG A 138 17.33 19.91 -16.38
CA ARG A 138 16.03 19.40 -16.84
C ARG A 138 16.11 18.11 -17.66
N LEU A 139 17.25 17.86 -18.32
CA LEU A 139 17.45 16.65 -19.11
C LEU A 139 17.62 15.43 -18.18
N ALA A 140 18.49 15.51 -17.18
CA ALA A 140 18.61 14.48 -16.16
C ALA A 140 17.29 14.23 -15.41
N ASP A 141 16.51 15.28 -15.10
CA ASP A 141 15.18 15.12 -14.52
C ASP A 141 14.23 14.34 -15.44
N LEU A 142 14.27 14.59 -16.75
CA LEU A 142 13.47 13.85 -17.72
C LEU A 142 13.91 12.39 -17.83
N ILE A 143 15.21 12.13 -17.90
CA ILE A 143 15.78 10.78 -17.92
C ILE A 143 15.33 10.01 -16.67
N ARG A 144 15.48 10.60 -15.47
CA ARG A 144 15.01 10.00 -14.21
C ARG A 144 13.51 9.71 -14.22
N ARG A 145 12.68 10.60 -14.78
CA ARG A 145 11.23 10.35 -14.92
C ARG A 145 10.94 9.17 -15.84
N VAL A 146 11.62 9.06 -16.98
CA VAL A 146 11.44 7.91 -17.89
C VAL A 146 11.90 6.62 -17.21
N SER A 147 13.03 6.63 -16.49
CA SER A 147 13.48 5.45 -15.73
C SER A 147 12.56 5.08 -14.56
N THR A 148 11.87 6.05 -13.95
CA THR A 148 10.99 5.81 -12.80
C THR A 148 9.57 5.40 -13.21
N PHE A 149 9.01 6.06 -14.22
CA PHE A 149 7.60 5.94 -14.62
C PHE A 149 7.42 5.16 -15.93
N GLY A 150 8.47 4.99 -16.71
CA GLY A 150 8.43 4.35 -18.03
C GLY A 150 7.44 5.03 -18.97
N MET A 151 6.86 4.23 -19.88
CA MET A 151 5.79 4.63 -20.80
C MET A 151 4.39 4.37 -20.26
N VAL A 152 4.28 3.74 -19.08
CA VAL A 152 3.02 3.26 -18.50
C VAL A 152 2.60 3.99 -17.23
N LEU A 153 3.42 4.95 -16.77
CA LEU A 153 3.29 5.73 -15.54
C LEU A 153 3.37 4.89 -14.25
N ILE A 154 2.49 3.89 -14.11
CA ILE A 154 2.40 2.97 -12.97
C ILE A 154 2.11 1.58 -13.53
N LYS A 155 2.92 0.58 -13.16
CA LYS A 155 2.64 -0.82 -13.47
C LYS A 155 1.44 -1.30 -12.67
N LEU A 156 0.54 -2.06 -13.30
CA LEU A 156 -0.65 -2.60 -12.64
C LEU A 156 -0.39 -4.01 -12.12
N ASP A 157 -0.58 -4.24 -10.82
CA ASP A 157 -0.61 -5.59 -10.27
C ASP A 157 -1.94 -6.27 -10.54
N LEU A 158 -1.89 -7.55 -10.90
CA LEU A 158 -3.07 -8.40 -10.96
C LEU A 158 -3.23 -9.12 -9.63
N ARG A 159 -4.48 -9.29 -9.17
CA ARG A 159 -4.75 -9.99 -7.91
C ARG A 159 -6.05 -10.77 -8.01
N GLN A 160 -5.98 -12.08 -7.77
CA GLN A 160 -7.13 -13.00 -7.73
C GLN A 160 -6.95 -14.02 -6.60
N GLU A 161 -8.03 -14.66 -6.14
CA GLU A 161 -7.94 -15.69 -5.08
C GLU A 161 -7.61 -17.09 -5.63
N SER A 162 -6.87 -17.88 -4.86
CA SER A 162 -6.41 -19.24 -5.20
C SER A 162 -7.54 -20.17 -5.64
N GLY A 163 -8.70 -20.09 -4.97
CA GLY A 163 -9.88 -20.91 -5.29
C GLY A 163 -10.36 -20.74 -6.72
N ARG A 164 -10.28 -19.52 -7.28
CA ARG A 164 -10.67 -19.22 -8.67
C ARG A 164 -9.73 -19.87 -9.68
N HIS A 165 -8.44 -20.01 -9.34
CA HIS A 165 -7.48 -20.73 -10.18
C HIS A 165 -7.75 -22.24 -10.14
N ALA A 166 -8.08 -22.77 -8.96
CA ALA A 166 -8.47 -24.18 -8.81
C ALA A 166 -9.76 -24.51 -9.58
N GLU A 167 -10.77 -23.63 -9.56
CA GLU A 167 -12.00 -23.77 -10.35
C GLU A 167 -11.73 -23.76 -11.87
N ALA A 168 -10.81 -22.91 -12.31
CA ALA A 168 -10.39 -22.89 -13.71
C ALA A 168 -9.67 -24.19 -14.11
N LEU A 169 -8.76 -24.67 -13.26
CA LEU A 169 -8.10 -25.95 -13.48
C LEU A 169 -9.08 -27.12 -13.44
N ASP A 170 -10.09 -27.11 -12.57
CA ASP A 170 -11.16 -28.12 -12.56
C ASP A 170 -11.91 -28.18 -13.89
N ALA A 171 -12.27 -27.02 -14.45
CA ALA A 171 -12.95 -26.97 -15.74
C ALA A 171 -12.07 -27.55 -16.85
N ILE A 172 -10.77 -27.24 -16.85
CA ILE A 172 -9.79 -27.73 -17.82
C ILE A 172 -9.58 -29.24 -17.67
N THR A 173 -9.35 -29.74 -16.45
CA THR A 173 -9.07 -31.16 -16.21
C THR A 173 -10.30 -32.03 -16.48
N LYS A 174 -11.51 -31.53 -16.22
CA LYS A 174 -12.76 -32.22 -16.57
C LYS A 174 -12.97 -32.25 -18.07
N PHE A 175 -12.74 -31.15 -18.79
CA PHE A 175 -12.85 -31.11 -20.24
C PHE A 175 -11.89 -32.09 -20.93
N LEU A 176 -10.70 -32.29 -20.36
CA LEU A 176 -9.67 -33.18 -20.89
C LEU A 176 -9.80 -34.64 -20.40
N ASP A 177 -10.87 -34.99 -19.67
CA ASP A 177 -11.11 -36.32 -19.08
C ASP A 177 -9.94 -36.84 -18.20
N ILE A 178 -9.23 -35.94 -17.51
CA ILE A 178 -8.11 -36.29 -16.60
C ILE A 178 -8.49 -36.23 -15.12
N GLY A 179 -9.73 -35.81 -14.81
CA GLY A 179 -10.32 -35.81 -13.46
C GLY A 179 -10.65 -34.40 -12.94
N THR A 180 -10.90 -34.29 -11.64
CA THR A 180 -11.16 -33.02 -10.95
C THR A 180 -9.92 -32.60 -10.17
N TYR A 181 -9.27 -31.50 -10.57
CA TYR A 181 -8.06 -30.98 -9.96
C TYR A 181 -8.20 -30.73 -8.45
N SER A 182 -9.32 -30.16 -8.00
CA SER A 182 -9.58 -29.80 -6.61
C SER A 182 -9.70 -31.00 -5.67
N GLU A 183 -10.09 -32.17 -6.19
CA GLU A 183 -10.19 -33.44 -5.46
C GLU A 183 -8.84 -34.13 -5.27
N TRP A 184 -7.78 -33.67 -5.95
CA TRP A 184 -6.45 -34.24 -5.81
C TRP A 184 -5.75 -33.76 -4.54
N ASP A 185 -4.92 -34.63 -3.97
CA ASP A 185 -3.97 -34.24 -2.94
C ASP A 185 -2.88 -33.31 -3.50
N GLU A 186 -2.11 -32.69 -2.60
CA GLU A 186 -1.10 -31.71 -2.99
C GLU A 186 -0.01 -32.33 -3.87
N GLU A 187 0.43 -33.57 -3.60
CA GLU A 187 1.49 -34.20 -4.40
C GLU A 187 1.04 -34.45 -5.84
N LYS A 188 -0.17 -34.98 -6.03
CA LYS A 188 -0.75 -35.20 -7.36
C LYS A 188 -0.95 -33.87 -8.11
N LYS A 189 -1.34 -32.80 -7.41
CA LYS A 189 -1.41 -31.45 -7.99
C LYS A 189 -0.04 -30.98 -8.48
N LEU A 190 0.99 -31.10 -7.64
CA LEU A 190 2.35 -30.70 -8.00
C LEU A 190 2.92 -31.51 -9.16
N GLU A 191 2.69 -32.83 -9.19
CA GLU A 191 3.10 -33.70 -10.29
C GLU A 191 2.46 -33.26 -11.61
N PHE A 192 1.13 -33.10 -11.62
CA PHE A 192 0.40 -32.62 -12.79
C PHE A 192 0.92 -31.26 -13.27
N LEU A 193 0.96 -30.27 -12.38
CA LEU A 193 1.38 -28.92 -12.73
C LEU A 193 2.80 -28.89 -13.27
N THR A 194 3.74 -29.58 -12.61
CA THR A 194 5.14 -29.63 -13.05
C THR A 194 5.28 -30.31 -14.41
N ARG A 195 4.51 -31.37 -14.67
CA ARG A 195 4.51 -32.05 -15.97
C ARG A 195 4.03 -31.13 -17.09
N GLU A 196 2.89 -30.47 -16.91
CA GLU A 196 2.35 -29.55 -17.93
C GLU A 196 3.21 -28.29 -18.09
N LEU A 197 3.85 -27.81 -17.01
CA LEU A 197 4.81 -26.70 -17.04
C LEU A 197 6.11 -27.04 -17.81
N LYS A 198 6.55 -28.31 -17.80
CA LYS A 198 7.65 -28.80 -18.66
C LYS A 198 7.23 -29.02 -20.11
N GLY A 199 5.94 -29.27 -20.37
CA GLY A 199 5.40 -29.47 -21.71
C GLY A 199 5.60 -28.26 -22.64
N LYS A 200 5.47 -28.45 -23.95
CA LYS A 200 5.56 -27.35 -24.94
C LYS A 200 4.25 -27.05 -25.66
N ARG A 201 3.24 -27.89 -25.47
CA ARG A 201 1.91 -27.72 -26.06
C ARG A 201 1.05 -26.80 -25.20
N PRO A 202 0.13 -26.02 -25.80
CA PRO A 202 -1.01 -25.47 -25.09
C PRO A 202 -1.84 -26.60 -24.45
N LEU A 203 -2.30 -26.36 -23.23
CA LEU A 203 -3.19 -27.21 -22.44
C LEU A 203 -4.65 -26.84 -22.68
N ILE A 204 -4.98 -25.55 -22.76
CA ILE A 204 -6.38 -25.09 -22.86
C ILE A 204 -6.81 -25.03 -24.34
N PRO A 205 -7.82 -25.81 -24.75
CA PRO A 205 -8.35 -25.72 -26.11
C PRO A 205 -9.12 -24.42 -26.31
N SER A 206 -8.97 -23.79 -27.49
CA SER A 206 -9.71 -22.56 -27.83
C SER A 206 -11.23 -22.74 -27.87
N SER A 207 -11.71 -23.98 -27.97
CA SER A 207 -13.13 -24.35 -28.03
C SER A 207 -13.72 -24.70 -26.66
N ILE A 208 -12.99 -24.55 -25.55
CA ILE A 208 -13.50 -24.92 -24.22
C ILE A 208 -14.66 -24.00 -23.83
N GLU A 209 -15.81 -24.59 -23.50
CA GLU A 209 -16.93 -23.87 -22.91
C GLU A 209 -16.85 -23.94 -21.39
N VAL A 210 -16.74 -22.77 -20.74
CA VAL A 210 -16.58 -22.66 -19.30
C VAL A 210 -17.58 -21.67 -18.69
N PRO A 211 -17.93 -21.81 -17.41
CA PRO A 211 -18.78 -20.82 -16.73
C PRO A 211 -18.18 -19.40 -16.78
N PRO A 212 -19.01 -18.35 -16.69
CA PRO A 212 -18.55 -16.95 -16.76
C PRO A 212 -17.43 -16.61 -15.76
N GLU A 213 -17.50 -17.22 -14.58
CA GLU A 213 -16.50 -17.04 -13.53
C GLU A 213 -15.13 -17.59 -13.91
N VAL A 214 -15.07 -18.75 -14.57
CA VAL A 214 -13.83 -19.35 -15.06
C VAL A 214 -13.33 -18.60 -16.29
N LYS A 215 -14.26 -18.19 -17.17
CA LYS A 215 -13.94 -17.40 -18.37
C LYS A 215 -13.20 -16.12 -18.01
N GLU A 216 -13.65 -15.41 -16.97
CA GLU A 216 -12.99 -14.18 -16.48
C GLU A 216 -11.52 -14.42 -16.08
N VAL A 217 -11.21 -15.55 -15.45
CA VAL A 217 -9.84 -15.91 -15.08
C VAL A 217 -8.99 -16.13 -16.33
N LEU A 218 -9.49 -16.90 -17.30
CA LEU A 218 -8.78 -17.19 -18.55
C LEU A 218 -8.57 -15.93 -19.39
N ASP A 219 -9.61 -15.11 -19.56
CA ASP A 219 -9.56 -13.85 -20.30
C ASP A 219 -8.56 -12.87 -19.64
N THR A 220 -8.48 -12.85 -18.31
CA THR A 220 -7.48 -12.05 -17.58
C THR A 220 -6.04 -12.46 -17.93
N PHE A 221 -5.75 -13.76 -17.97
CA PHE A 221 -4.41 -14.24 -18.37
C PHE A 221 -4.11 -13.98 -19.85
N ARG A 222 -5.12 -14.06 -20.72
CA ARG A 222 -5.01 -13.68 -22.13
C ARG A 222 -4.63 -12.21 -22.29
N VAL A 223 -5.37 -11.29 -21.64
CA VAL A 223 -5.06 -9.85 -21.65
C VAL A 223 -3.67 -9.58 -21.07
N ALA A 224 -3.27 -10.29 -20.01
CA ALA A 224 -1.94 -10.17 -19.44
C ALA A 224 -0.83 -10.60 -20.41
N ALA A 225 -1.07 -11.64 -21.21
CA ALA A 225 -0.15 -12.09 -22.26
C ALA A 225 -0.04 -11.07 -23.40
N GLU A 226 -1.14 -10.42 -23.80
CA GLU A 226 -1.17 -9.40 -24.85
C GLU A 226 -0.45 -8.10 -24.44
N LEU A 227 -0.61 -7.65 -23.19
CA LEU A 227 0.00 -6.41 -22.68
C LEU A 227 1.47 -6.55 -22.27
N GLY A 228 1.87 -7.72 -21.76
CA GLY A 228 3.24 -8.01 -21.32
C GLY A 228 3.65 -7.41 -19.97
N SER A 229 4.83 -7.82 -19.49
CA SER A 229 5.38 -7.49 -18.16
C SER A 229 5.84 -6.05 -17.96
N ASP A 230 5.88 -5.24 -19.01
CA ASP A 230 6.24 -3.81 -18.90
C ASP A 230 5.06 -2.96 -18.45
N SER A 231 3.84 -3.37 -18.80
CA SER A 231 2.59 -2.75 -18.35
C SER A 231 2.13 -3.25 -16.98
N LEU A 232 2.54 -4.46 -16.61
CA LEU A 232 2.04 -5.18 -15.45
C LEU A 232 3.13 -5.41 -14.40
N GLY A 233 2.73 -5.49 -13.14
CA GLY A 233 3.60 -5.72 -11.99
C GLY A 233 3.71 -7.20 -11.64
N ALA A 234 3.27 -7.54 -10.43
CA ALA A 234 3.17 -8.92 -9.98
C ALA A 234 1.75 -9.46 -10.17
N TYR A 235 1.63 -10.79 -10.24
CA TYR A 235 0.37 -11.50 -10.05
C TYR A 235 0.28 -11.99 -8.61
N VAL A 236 -0.60 -11.39 -7.82
CA VAL A 236 -0.79 -11.69 -6.40
C VAL A 236 -1.89 -12.73 -6.21
N ILE A 237 -1.58 -13.81 -5.47
CA ILE A 237 -2.54 -14.88 -5.17
C ILE A 237 -3.09 -14.69 -3.76
N SER A 238 -4.33 -14.22 -3.65
CA SER A 238 -5.01 -14.09 -2.34
C SER A 238 -5.37 -15.46 -1.78
N MET A 239 -5.37 -15.61 -0.46
CA MET A 239 -5.65 -16.89 0.21
C MET A 239 -4.75 -18.02 -0.29
N ALA A 240 -3.47 -17.71 -0.55
CA ALA A 240 -2.48 -18.73 -0.88
C ALA A 240 -2.16 -19.58 0.35
N SER A 241 -2.09 -20.89 0.17
CA SER A 241 -1.91 -21.87 1.26
C SER A 241 -0.98 -23.02 0.89
N ASN A 242 -0.77 -23.29 -0.40
CA ASN A 242 0.05 -24.41 -0.87
C ASN A 242 1.00 -23.99 -2.02
N ALA A 243 1.99 -24.84 -2.32
CA ALA A 243 2.89 -24.61 -3.44
C ALA A 243 2.17 -24.75 -4.79
N SER A 244 1.16 -25.62 -4.86
CA SER A 244 0.30 -25.80 -6.03
C SER A 244 -0.46 -24.52 -6.42
N ASP A 245 -0.82 -23.65 -5.46
CA ASP A 245 -1.47 -22.37 -5.75
C ASP A 245 -0.60 -21.49 -6.65
N VAL A 246 0.71 -21.45 -6.39
CA VAL A 246 1.68 -20.68 -7.19
C VAL A 246 1.86 -21.32 -8.56
N LEU A 247 2.09 -22.63 -8.62
CA LEU A 247 2.30 -23.34 -9.88
C LEU A 247 1.05 -23.35 -10.78
N ALA A 248 -0.15 -23.29 -10.21
CA ALA A 248 -1.39 -23.14 -10.96
C ALA A 248 -1.40 -21.84 -11.77
N VAL A 249 -1.00 -20.72 -11.14
CA VAL A 249 -0.88 -19.43 -11.83
C VAL A 249 0.25 -19.45 -12.87
N GLU A 250 1.40 -20.04 -12.56
CA GLU A 250 2.47 -20.19 -13.56
C GLU A 250 2.01 -20.96 -14.80
N LEU A 251 1.20 -22.02 -14.60
CA LEU A 251 0.65 -22.81 -15.70
C LEU A 251 -0.34 -21.99 -16.54
N LEU A 252 -1.28 -21.29 -15.90
CA LEU A 252 -2.27 -20.46 -16.60
C LEU A 252 -1.61 -19.30 -17.35
N GLN A 253 -0.59 -18.66 -16.77
CA GLN A 253 0.21 -17.63 -17.46
C GLN A 253 0.92 -18.19 -18.69
N LYS A 254 1.60 -19.33 -18.54
CA LYS A 254 2.31 -19.98 -19.63
C LYS A 254 1.36 -20.35 -20.77
N ASP A 255 0.23 -20.98 -20.43
CA ASP A 255 -0.75 -21.44 -21.40
C ASP A 255 -1.34 -20.29 -22.22
N ALA A 256 -1.80 -19.22 -21.55
CA ALA A 256 -2.32 -18.04 -22.21
C ALA A 256 -1.30 -17.41 -23.16
N ARG A 257 -0.02 -17.36 -22.77
CA ARG A 257 1.06 -16.85 -23.64
C ARG A 257 1.31 -17.74 -24.86
N LEU A 258 1.21 -19.06 -24.72
CA LEU A 258 1.32 -19.97 -25.87
C LEU A 258 0.15 -19.81 -26.83
N SER A 259 -1.08 -19.69 -26.30
CA SER A 259 -2.30 -19.44 -27.09
C SER A 259 -2.20 -18.11 -27.85
N VAL A 260 -1.96 -17.00 -27.16
CA VAL A 260 -1.85 -15.67 -27.78
C VAL A 260 -0.72 -15.61 -28.80
N SER A 261 0.43 -16.23 -28.50
CA SER A 261 1.55 -16.27 -29.46
C SER A 261 1.22 -17.06 -30.72
N GLY A 262 0.48 -18.17 -30.58
CA GLY A 262 -0.01 -18.96 -31.71
C GLY A 262 -1.01 -18.21 -32.58
N GLU A 263 -1.92 -17.45 -31.96
CA GLU A 263 -2.92 -16.63 -32.66
C GLU A 263 -2.30 -15.44 -33.39
N LEU A 264 -1.37 -14.72 -32.73
CA LEU A 264 -0.72 -13.54 -33.30
C LEU A 264 0.43 -13.88 -34.27
N GLY A 265 0.87 -15.14 -34.32
CA GLY A 265 2.03 -15.56 -35.13
C GLY A 265 3.36 -14.93 -34.70
N ARG A 266 3.44 -14.36 -33.50
CA ARG A 266 4.63 -13.71 -32.94
C ARG A 266 4.73 -13.92 -31.43
N PRO A 267 5.91 -13.80 -30.82
CA PRO A 267 6.06 -13.89 -29.37
C PRO A 267 5.24 -12.81 -28.64
N CYS A 268 4.66 -13.17 -27.50
CA CYS A 268 4.03 -12.20 -26.60
C CYS A 268 5.10 -11.21 -26.06
N PRO A 269 4.76 -9.94 -25.87
CA PRO A 269 5.69 -8.97 -25.28
C PRO A 269 6.08 -9.35 -23.84
N GLY A 270 7.28 -8.96 -23.44
CA GLY A 270 7.83 -9.18 -22.10
C GLY A 270 7.94 -10.65 -21.69
N GLY A 271 8.05 -10.89 -20.38
CA GLY A 271 8.07 -12.22 -19.77
C GLY A 271 6.77 -12.59 -19.04
N THR A 272 6.77 -13.70 -18.31
CA THR A 272 5.73 -14.01 -17.31
C THR A 272 5.76 -12.97 -16.19
N LEU A 273 4.62 -12.74 -15.56
CA LEU A 273 4.56 -11.90 -14.36
C LEU A 273 5.13 -12.67 -13.18
N ARG A 274 5.78 -11.94 -12.26
CA ARG A 274 6.21 -12.51 -10.98
C ARG A 274 4.98 -12.94 -10.19
N VAL A 275 4.92 -14.20 -9.78
CA VAL A 275 3.83 -14.72 -8.96
C VAL A 275 4.17 -14.54 -7.47
N ALA A 276 3.31 -13.82 -6.75
CA ALA A 276 3.48 -13.51 -5.34
C ALA A 276 2.36 -14.16 -4.50
N PRO A 277 2.62 -15.24 -3.74
CA PRO A 277 1.64 -15.77 -2.80
C PRO A 277 1.38 -14.75 -1.69
N LEU A 278 0.10 -14.55 -1.35
CA LEU A 278 -0.34 -13.70 -0.25
C LEU A 278 -0.89 -14.57 0.90
N PHE A 279 -0.08 -14.68 1.95
CA PHE A 279 -0.44 -15.37 3.19
C PHE A 279 -1.22 -14.42 4.11
N GLU A 280 -2.51 -14.71 4.34
CA GLU A 280 -3.45 -13.80 5.03
C GLU A 280 -3.99 -14.33 6.36
N THR A 281 -3.97 -15.65 6.62
CA THR A 281 -4.44 -16.25 7.88
C THR A 281 -3.27 -16.61 8.79
N VAL A 282 -3.52 -16.77 10.10
CA VAL A 282 -2.47 -17.20 11.03
C VAL A 282 -1.92 -18.59 10.66
N LYS A 283 -2.79 -19.49 10.19
CA LYS A 283 -2.37 -20.82 9.73
C LYS A 283 -1.41 -20.69 8.55
N ASP A 284 -1.78 -19.90 7.55
CA ASP A 284 -0.97 -19.77 6.33
C ASP A 284 0.35 -19.04 6.60
N LEU A 285 0.37 -18.07 7.52
CA LEU A 285 1.61 -17.41 7.95
C LEU A 285 2.58 -18.38 8.62
N ARG A 286 2.08 -19.31 9.45
CA ARG A 286 2.92 -20.33 10.11
C ARG A 286 3.51 -21.33 9.11
N GLU A 287 2.77 -21.64 8.04
CA GLU A 287 3.20 -22.57 7.00
C GLU A 287 3.97 -21.88 5.85
N ALA A 288 4.05 -20.55 5.85
CA ALA A 288 4.58 -19.78 4.72
C ALA A 288 5.99 -20.22 4.29
N GLY A 289 6.93 -20.36 5.23
CA GLY A 289 8.28 -20.81 4.88
C GLY A 289 8.32 -22.28 4.42
N SER A 290 7.48 -23.15 4.97
CA SER A 290 7.34 -24.54 4.50
C SER A 290 6.86 -24.61 3.05
N VAL A 291 5.83 -23.81 2.72
CA VAL A 291 5.30 -23.68 1.35
C VAL A 291 6.37 -23.17 0.38
N ILE A 292 7.13 -22.14 0.77
CA ILE A 292 8.21 -21.59 -0.06
C ILE A 292 9.34 -22.60 -0.24
N ARG A 293 9.74 -23.35 0.80
CA ARG A 293 10.74 -24.43 0.65
C ARG A 293 10.27 -25.51 -0.31
N LYS A 294 9.02 -25.96 -0.16
CA LYS A 294 8.43 -26.95 -1.06
C LYS A 294 8.44 -26.46 -2.51
N LEU A 295 8.01 -25.23 -2.73
CA LEU A 295 7.99 -24.59 -4.05
C LEU A 295 9.40 -24.47 -4.66
N LEU A 296 10.39 -23.99 -3.89
CA LEU A 296 11.78 -23.83 -4.35
C LEU A 296 12.55 -25.17 -4.48
N SER A 297 12.06 -26.25 -3.88
CA SER A 297 12.58 -27.60 -4.08
C SER A 297 12.20 -28.21 -5.44
N ILE A 298 11.24 -27.61 -6.15
CA ILE A 298 10.85 -28.04 -7.49
C ILE A 298 11.81 -27.41 -8.49
N ASP A 299 12.67 -28.23 -9.11
CA ASP A 299 13.72 -27.78 -10.03
C ASP A 299 13.19 -26.83 -11.11
N TRP A 300 12.04 -27.15 -11.71
CA TRP A 300 11.43 -26.31 -12.74
C TRP A 300 11.16 -24.88 -12.22
N TYR A 301 10.62 -24.75 -11.01
CA TYR A 301 10.27 -23.45 -10.45
C TYR A 301 11.52 -22.65 -10.06
N LYS A 302 12.49 -23.31 -9.44
CA LYS A 302 13.77 -22.68 -9.09
C LYS A 302 14.48 -22.14 -10.34
N GLU A 303 14.58 -22.95 -11.39
CA GLU A 303 15.16 -22.53 -12.66
C GLU A 303 14.36 -21.41 -13.32
N HIS A 304 13.01 -21.49 -13.25
CA HIS A 304 12.11 -20.46 -13.77
C HIS A 304 12.38 -19.11 -13.10
N VAL A 305 12.44 -19.06 -11.77
CA VAL A 305 12.70 -17.83 -11.01
C VAL A 305 14.10 -17.28 -11.28
N ILE A 306 15.12 -18.14 -11.38
CA ILE A 306 16.49 -17.72 -11.73
C ILE A 306 16.53 -17.09 -13.12
N LYS A 307 15.94 -17.74 -14.11
CA LYS A 307 16.00 -17.34 -15.52
C LYS A 307 15.13 -16.13 -15.86
N ASN A 308 13.90 -16.10 -15.34
CA ASN A 308 12.90 -15.10 -15.75
C ASN A 308 12.75 -13.95 -14.75
N HIS A 309 13.20 -14.14 -13.50
CA HIS A 309 13.04 -13.17 -12.41
C HIS A 309 14.35 -12.88 -11.68
N ASN A 310 15.49 -13.18 -12.32
CA ASN A 310 16.84 -12.92 -11.81
C ASN A 310 17.07 -13.49 -10.40
N GLY A 311 16.47 -14.63 -10.09
CA GLY A 311 16.59 -15.27 -8.77
C GLY A 311 15.88 -14.50 -7.65
N HIS A 312 14.81 -13.77 -7.96
CA HIS A 312 14.01 -13.03 -6.98
C HIS A 312 12.61 -13.62 -6.83
N GLN A 313 12.29 -14.06 -5.61
CA GLN A 313 10.95 -14.44 -5.18
C GLN A 313 10.27 -13.26 -4.50
N GLU A 314 9.00 -13.00 -4.84
CA GLU A 314 8.18 -12.05 -4.10
C GLU A 314 7.17 -12.79 -3.23
N VAL A 315 6.98 -12.36 -1.98
CA VAL A 315 5.99 -12.92 -1.06
C VAL A 315 5.21 -11.78 -0.43
N MET A 316 3.89 -11.80 -0.52
CA MET A 316 3.04 -10.78 0.08
C MET A 316 2.55 -11.24 1.45
N VAL A 317 2.58 -10.33 2.43
CA VAL A 317 2.14 -10.61 3.81
C VAL A 317 0.94 -9.73 4.18
N GLY A 318 -0.15 -10.38 4.61
CA GLY A 318 -1.44 -9.75 4.86
C GLY A 318 -1.67 -9.37 6.33
N TYR A 319 -1.50 -8.10 6.69
CA TYR A 319 -1.65 -7.64 8.08
C TYR A 319 -3.11 -7.59 8.57
N SER A 320 -3.99 -6.96 7.79
CA SER A 320 -5.36 -6.66 8.25
C SER A 320 -6.24 -7.90 8.36
N ASP A 321 -6.06 -8.86 7.44
CA ASP A 321 -6.84 -10.11 7.45
C ASP A 321 -6.38 -11.04 8.59
N SER A 322 -5.07 -11.14 8.87
CA SER A 322 -4.57 -11.86 10.05
C SER A 322 -4.99 -11.21 11.37
N GLY A 323 -5.00 -9.87 11.41
CA GLY A 323 -5.51 -9.12 12.57
C GLY A 323 -7.00 -9.35 12.82
N LYS A 324 -7.79 -9.53 11.77
CA LYS A 324 -9.21 -9.90 11.88
C LYS A 324 -9.40 -11.33 12.39
N ASP A 325 -8.54 -12.26 12.02
CA ASP A 325 -8.60 -13.68 12.43
C ASP A 325 -8.20 -13.90 13.89
N ALA A 326 -7.16 -13.21 14.38
CA ALA A 326 -6.53 -13.56 15.66
C ALA A 326 -6.20 -12.37 16.58
N GLY A 327 -6.62 -11.15 16.23
CA GLY A 327 -6.27 -9.93 16.95
C GLY A 327 -4.91 -9.37 16.53
N ARG A 328 -4.71 -8.08 16.79
CA ARG A 328 -3.56 -7.32 16.26
C ARG A 328 -2.20 -7.80 16.78
N PHE A 329 -2.10 -8.10 18.08
CA PHE A 329 -0.84 -8.51 18.71
C PHE A 329 -0.36 -9.85 18.15
N THR A 330 -1.23 -10.85 18.18
CA THR A 330 -1.01 -12.19 17.61
C THR A 330 -0.59 -12.09 16.15
N ALA A 331 -1.34 -11.34 15.35
CA ALA A 331 -1.03 -11.15 13.92
C ALA A 331 0.36 -10.54 13.71
N ALA A 332 0.73 -9.50 14.47
CA ALA A 332 2.05 -8.88 14.37
C ALA A 332 3.18 -9.88 14.71
N TRP A 333 2.99 -10.71 15.73
CA TRP A 333 3.98 -11.72 16.12
C TRP A 333 4.12 -12.84 15.08
N GLU A 334 2.99 -13.38 14.60
CA GLU A 334 2.99 -14.42 13.56
C GLU A 334 3.58 -13.89 12.25
N LEU A 335 3.33 -12.63 11.89
CA LEU A 335 3.95 -11.99 10.73
C LEU A 335 5.46 -11.85 10.90
N TYR A 336 5.95 -11.47 12.09
CA TYR A 336 7.39 -11.39 12.33
C TYR A 336 8.07 -12.77 12.16
N LYS A 337 7.49 -13.82 12.76
CA LYS A 337 7.98 -15.20 12.62
C LYS A 337 7.93 -15.69 11.16
N ALA A 338 6.82 -15.46 10.46
CA ALA A 338 6.64 -15.87 9.08
C ALA A 338 7.66 -15.22 8.13
N GLN A 339 7.97 -13.93 8.35
CA GLN A 339 8.98 -13.24 7.56
C GLN A 339 10.39 -13.78 7.81
N GLU A 340 10.76 -14.09 9.06
CA GLU A 340 12.03 -14.76 9.35
C GLU A 340 12.13 -16.11 8.65
N ASP A 341 11.06 -16.90 8.69
CA ASP A 341 11.05 -18.23 8.08
C ASP A 341 11.07 -18.19 6.55
N VAL A 342 10.33 -17.26 5.92
CA VAL A 342 10.37 -17.05 4.46
C VAL A 342 11.76 -16.57 4.01
N VAL A 343 12.39 -15.65 4.75
CA VAL A 343 13.76 -15.20 4.47
C VAL A 343 14.73 -16.37 4.57
N SER A 344 14.63 -17.20 5.61
CA SER A 344 15.44 -18.42 5.74
C SER A 344 15.21 -19.38 4.57
N ALA A 345 13.95 -19.66 4.23
CA ALA A 345 13.57 -20.52 3.12
C ALA A 345 14.19 -20.07 1.80
N CYS A 346 14.14 -18.78 1.46
CA CYS A 346 14.75 -18.29 0.23
C CYS A 346 16.29 -18.36 0.26
N ASN A 347 16.91 -18.06 1.41
CA ASN A 347 18.36 -18.12 1.58
C ASN A 347 18.92 -19.55 1.42
N GLU A 348 18.21 -20.57 1.92
CA GLU A 348 18.57 -22.00 1.78
C GLU A 348 18.74 -22.41 0.31
N PHE A 349 18.00 -21.79 -0.61
CA PHE A 349 18.04 -22.07 -2.05
C PHE A 349 18.84 -21.05 -2.87
N GLY A 350 19.46 -20.05 -2.23
CA GLY A 350 20.20 -18.97 -2.89
C GLY A 350 19.31 -18.00 -3.67
N ILE A 351 18.04 -17.89 -3.30
CA ILE A 351 17.04 -17.01 -3.92
C ILE A 351 16.89 -15.75 -3.07
N LYS A 352 16.84 -14.58 -3.71
CA LYS A 352 16.56 -13.31 -3.02
C LYS A 352 15.06 -13.17 -2.81
N VAL A 353 14.65 -12.65 -1.66
CA VAL A 353 13.23 -12.38 -1.38
C VAL A 353 12.94 -10.89 -1.35
N THR A 354 11.80 -10.50 -1.93
CA THR A 354 11.18 -9.20 -1.68
C THR A 354 9.86 -9.44 -0.96
N LEU A 355 9.75 -8.91 0.26
CA LEU A 355 8.49 -8.94 0.98
C LEU A 355 7.60 -7.79 0.51
N PHE A 356 6.40 -8.13 0.05
CA PHE A 356 5.36 -7.19 -0.31
C PHE A 356 4.44 -6.96 0.89
N HIS A 357 4.58 -5.80 1.54
CA HIS A 357 3.78 -5.44 2.71
C HIS A 357 2.37 -5.00 2.29
N GLY A 358 1.37 -5.79 2.69
CA GLY A 358 -0.04 -5.49 2.43
C GLY A 358 -0.62 -4.33 3.26
N ARG A 359 -1.89 -4.00 2.99
CA ARG A 359 -2.66 -3.02 3.76
C ARG A 359 -2.75 -3.47 5.22
N GLY A 360 -2.47 -2.58 6.18
CA GLY A 360 -2.61 -2.90 7.59
C GLY A 360 -1.32 -2.78 8.40
N GLY A 361 -0.17 -2.94 7.74
CA GLY A 361 1.12 -2.93 8.42
C GLY A 361 1.54 -1.56 8.92
N SER A 362 2.40 -1.55 9.94
CA SER A 362 3.06 -0.34 10.45
C SER A 362 3.78 0.44 9.32
N VAL A 363 4.38 -0.29 8.37
CA VAL A 363 5.09 0.25 7.19
C VAL A 363 4.16 1.09 6.30
N GLY A 364 3.00 0.55 5.91
CA GLY A 364 2.08 1.22 4.97
C GLY A 364 1.25 2.34 5.59
N ARG A 365 1.06 2.36 6.91
CA ARG A 365 0.05 3.22 7.56
C ARG A 365 0.52 4.60 7.99
N GLY A 366 1.83 4.86 8.06
CA GLY A 366 2.37 6.21 8.31
C GLY A 366 1.89 6.91 9.60
N GLY A 367 1.26 6.20 10.54
CA GLY A 367 0.85 6.76 11.82
C GLY A 367 1.79 6.45 12.97
N GLY A 368 2.59 5.39 12.89
CA GLY A 368 3.86 5.31 13.60
C GLY A 368 4.98 5.86 12.71
N PRO A 369 6.20 6.08 13.22
CA PRO A 369 7.31 6.48 12.35
C PRO A 369 7.55 5.38 11.29
N THR A 370 7.16 5.64 10.03
CA THR A 370 7.38 4.71 8.90
C THR A 370 8.83 4.24 8.82
N TYR A 371 9.75 5.12 9.21
CA TYR A 371 11.15 4.80 9.44
C TYR A 371 11.35 3.62 10.40
N LEU A 372 10.82 3.71 11.63
CA LEU A 372 10.94 2.67 12.66
C LEU A 372 10.28 1.37 12.19
N ALA A 373 9.12 1.46 11.53
CA ALA A 373 8.43 0.29 11.01
C ALA A 373 9.25 -0.51 9.99
N ILE A 374 10.09 0.15 9.19
CA ILE A 374 11.00 -0.51 8.26
C ILE A 374 12.24 -1.03 9.00
N GLN A 375 12.79 -0.24 9.92
CA GLN A 375 13.93 -0.63 10.76
C GLN A 375 13.60 -1.81 11.70
N SER A 376 12.33 -2.06 11.97
CA SER A 376 11.85 -3.12 12.85
C SER A 376 11.54 -4.43 12.15
N GLN A 377 11.67 -4.50 10.82
CA GLN A 377 11.46 -5.74 10.09
C GLN A 377 12.61 -6.73 10.38
N PRO A 378 12.36 -8.05 10.31
CA PRO A 378 13.39 -9.03 10.65
C PRO A 378 14.68 -8.90 9.83
N PRO A 379 15.85 -9.32 10.34
CA PRO A 379 17.09 -9.33 9.58
C PRO A 379 16.95 -10.03 8.22
N GLY A 380 17.47 -9.42 7.16
CA GLY A 380 17.41 -9.96 5.80
C GLY A 380 16.09 -9.74 5.04
N SER A 381 15.07 -9.14 5.67
CA SER A 381 13.76 -8.88 5.05
C SER A 381 13.71 -7.65 4.11
N VAL A 382 14.62 -6.68 4.27
CA VAL A 382 14.64 -5.38 3.56
C VAL A 382 15.89 -5.22 2.69
N MET A 383 16.47 -6.31 2.17
CA MET A 383 17.78 -6.36 1.48
C MET A 383 17.85 -5.54 0.18
N GLY A 384 17.91 -4.21 0.29
CA GLY A 384 17.88 -3.24 -0.82
C GLY A 384 16.51 -3.04 -1.46
N THR A 385 15.48 -3.77 -1.03
CA THR A 385 14.15 -3.74 -1.66
C THR A 385 13.06 -3.45 -0.63
N LEU A 386 12.16 -2.52 -0.97
CA LEU A 386 10.92 -2.28 -0.24
C LEU A 386 9.76 -2.27 -1.22
N ARG A 387 8.78 -3.13 -0.97
CA ARG A 387 7.50 -3.10 -1.67
C ARG A 387 6.38 -3.00 -0.64
N SER A 388 5.65 -1.89 -0.64
CA SER A 388 4.60 -1.64 0.34
C SER A 388 3.35 -1.08 -0.33
N THR A 389 2.19 -1.52 0.16
CA THR A 389 0.89 -0.98 -0.25
C THR A 389 0.69 0.39 0.39
N GLU A 390 0.56 1.44 -0.43
CA GLU A 390 0.12 2.74 0.04
C GLU A 390 -1.41 2.79 0.14
N GLN A 391 -1.91 3.09 1.33
CA GLN A 391 -3.35 3.14 1.55
C GLN A 391 -3.93 4.41 0.92
N GLY A 392 -5.09 4.29 0.24
CA GLY A 392 -5.75 5.42 -0.41
C GLY A 392 -5.99 6.60 0.53
N GLU A 393 -6.39 6.33 1.77
CA GLU A 393 -6.60 7.36 2.81
C GLU A 393 -5.33 8.09 3.24
N MET A 394 -4.14 7.56 2.94
CA MET A 394 -2.84 8.15 3.28
C MET A 394 -2.15 8.83 2.09
N VAL A 395 -2.60 8.61 0.85
CA VAL A 395 -1.96 9.16 -0.35
C VAL A 395 -1.86 10.69 -0.28
N GLN A 396 -2.95 11.37 0.07
CA GLN A 396 -2.94 12.82 0.21
C GLN A 396 -1.99 13.29 1.31
N ALA A 397 -1.91 12.56 2.43
CA ALA A 397 -1.06 12.92 3.55
C ALA A 397 0.45 12.72 3.25
N LYS A 398 0.79 11.72 2.43
CA LYS A 398 2.18 11.37 2.09
C LYS A 398 2.69 12.04 0.80
N PHE A 399 1.82 12.22 -0.19
CA PHE A 399 2.21 12.63 -1.54
C PHE A 399 1.41 13.84 -2.09
N GLY A 400 0.45 14.38 -1.32
CA GLY A 400 -0.43 15.46 -1.80
C GLY A 400 0.27 16.80 -2.05
N LEU A 401 1.48 17.00 -1.52
CA LEU A 401 2.32 18.17 -1.78
C LEU A 401 3.74 17.72 -2.17
N PRO A 402 4.41 18.39 -3.13
CA PRO A 402 5.74 17.99 -3.58
C PRO A 402 6.78 17.86 -2.46
N ASN A 403 6.85 18.82 -1.54
CA ASN A 403 7.80 18.77 -0.42
C ASN A 403 7.52 17.61 0.54
N THR A 404 6.24 17.28 0.77
CA THR A 404 5.85 16.12 1.57
C THR A 404 6.21 14.81 0.88
N ALA A 405 5.98 14.73 -0.44
CA ALA A 405 6.36 13.57 -1.25
C ALA A 405 7.88 13.32 -1.21
N VAL A 406 8.69 14.38 -1.38
CA VAL A 406 10.16 14.28 -1.26
C VAL A 406 10.55 13.79 0.12
N ARG A 407 9.98 14.36 1.19
CA ARG A 407 10.27 13.90 2.56
C ARG A 407 9.88 12.44 2.77
N GLN A 408 8.77 11.99 2.20
CA GLN A 408 8.34 10.60 2.31
C GLN A 408 9.29 9.64 1.58
N LEU A 409 9.72 10.01 0.37
CA LEU A 409 10.70 9.22 -0.41
C LEU A 409 12.08 9.20 0.27
N GLU A 410 12.48 10.31 0.91
CA GLU A 410 13.70 10.38 1.73
C GLU A 410 13.63 9.41 2.92
N ILE A 411 12.49 9.38 3.64
CA ILE A 411 12.26 8.44 4.75
C ILE A 411 12.35 7.00 4.26
N TYR A 412 11.69 6.65 3.14
CA TYR A 412 11.77 5.30 2.58
C TYR A 412 13.19 4.92 2.20
N THR A 413 13.86 5.77 1.43
CA THR A 413 15.21 5.50 0.94
C THR A 413 16.18 5.31 2.10
N THR A 414 16.14 6.22 3.09
CA THR A 414 17.03 6.16 4.26
C THR A 414 16.75 4.92 5.11
N ALA A 415 15.48 4.59 5.35
CA ALA A 415 15.11 3.43 6.14
C ALA A 415 15.51 2.11 5.44
N VAL A 416 15.34 2.00 4.12
CA VAL A 416 15.77 0.80 3.38
C VAL A 416 17.28 0.65 3.41
N LEU A 417 18.03 1.74 3.16
CA LEU A 417 19.49 1.73 3.19
C LEU A 417 20.02 1.33 4.57
N LEU A 418 19.48 1.92 5.64
CA LEU A 418 19.91 1.58 7.00
C LEU A 418 19.52 0.16 7.40
N ALA A 419 18.32 -0.32 7.06
CA ALA A 419 17.91 -1.68 7.36
C ALA A 419 18.76 -2.72 6.61
N THR A 420 19.23 -2.37 5.40
CA THR A 420 20.12 -3.22 4.60
C THR A 420 21.54 -3.24 5.18
N LEU A 421 22.08 -2.09 5.56
CA LEU A 421 23.48 -1.97 6.02
C LEU A 421 23.66 -2.29 7.51
N ARG A 422 22.62 -2.09 8.30
CA ARG A 422 22.57 -2.28 9.76
C ARG A 422 21.24 -2.93 10.14
N PRO A 423 21.05 -4.22 9.81
CA PRO A 423 19.83 -4.93 10.17
C PRO A 423 19.62 -4.90 11.69
N PRO A 424 18.35 -4.89 12.16
CA PRO A 424 18.08 -4.87 13.59
C PRO A 424 18.65 -6.12 14.26
N LEU A 425 19.06 -6.00 15.52
CA LEU A 425 19.51 -7.15 16.27
C LEU A 425 18.30 -8.03 16.64
N PRO A 426 18.46 -9.36 16.64
CA PRO A 426 17.47 -10.25 17.22
C PRO A 426 17.27 -9.94 18.73
N PRO A 427 16.16 -10.39 19.34
CA PRO A 427 15.94 -10.19 20.77
C PRO A 427 17.12 -10.71 21.60
N ARG A 428 17.54 -9.95 22.61
CA ARG A 428 18.72 -10.23 23.44
C ARG A 428 18.66 -11.60 24.12
N GLU A 429 17.47 -11.97 24.58
CA GLU A 429 17.23 -13.19 25.35
C GLU A 429 16.18 -14.05 24.65
N LEU A 430 16.45 -15.35 24.53
CA LEU A 430 15.50 -16.31 23.93
C LEU A 430 14.14 -16.30 24.67
N LYS A 431 14.15 -16.04 25.98
CA LYS A 431 12.94 -15.94 26.80
C LYS A 431 11.95 -14.88 26.29
N TRP A 432 12.41 -13.82 25.60
CA TRP A 432 11.51 -12.81 25.03
C TRP A 432 10.63 -13.39 23.91
N ARG A 433 11.14 -14.36 23.13
CA ARG A 433 10.32 -15.07 22.14
C ARG A 433 9.28 -15.96 22.81
N SER A 434 9.66 -16.66 23.88
CA SER A 434 8.72 -17.46 24.69
C SER A 434 7.63 -16.57 25.29
N LEU A 435 7.99 -15.42 25.84
CA LEU A 435 7.05 -14.44 26.39
C LEU A 435 6.10 -13.90 25.31
N MET A 436 6.62 -13.58 24.12
CA MET A 436 5.78 -13.17 22.98
C MET A 436 4.79 -14.26 22.58
N GLU A 437 5.18 -15.54 22.63
CA GLU A 437 4.28 -16.66 22.33
C GLU A 437 3.15 -16.78 23.35
N GLU A 438 3.46 -16.62 24.64
CA GLU A 438 2.47 -16.64 25.72
C GLU A 438 1.48 -15.46 25.61
N ILE A 439 2.00 -14.25 25.41
CA ILE A 439 1.17 -13.05 25.21
C ILE A 439 0.28 -13.22 23.98
N SER A 440 0.85 -13.68 22.86
CA SER A 440 0.14 -13.96 21.62
C SER A 440 -1.01 -14.94 21.83
N LYS A 441 -0.79 -16.03 22.57
CA LYS A 441 -1.82 -17.03 22.88
C LYS A 441 -2.98 -16.43 23.69
N VAL A 442 -2.67 -15.68 24.76
CA VAL A 442 -3.68 -15.05 25.62
C VAL A 442 -4.46 -13.96 24.86
N SER A 443 -3.75 -13.12 24.10
CA SER A 443 -4.37 -12.10 23.26
C SER A 443 -5.31 -12.69 22.21
N CYS A 444 -4.89 -13.76 21.53
CA CYS A 444 -5.71 -14.45 20.54
C CYS A 444 -6.96 -15.08 21.18
N GLN A 445 -6.82 -15.74 22.32
CA GLN A 445 -7.93 -16.36 23.02
C GLN A 445 -8.97 -15.32 23.44
N ASN A 446 -8.54 -14.21 24.07
CA ASN A 446 -9.46 -13.13 24.45
C ASN A 446 -10.16 -12.55 23.21
N TYR A 447 -9.41 -12.25 22.14
CA TYR A 447 -9.98 -11.72 20.89
C TYR A 447 -11.03 -12.66 20.29
N ARG A 448 -10.72 -13.96 20.17
CA ARG A 448 -11.66 -14.94 19.58
C ARG A 448 -12.86 -15.21 20.48
N SER A 449 -12.68 -15.22 21.80
CA SER A 449 -13.79 -15.38 22.74
C SER A 449 -14.83 -14.26 22.59
N THR A 450 -14.38 -13.04 22.33
CA THR A 450 -15.25 -11.89 22.10
C THR A 450 -15.83 -11.85 20.69
N VAL A 451 -15.01 -12.03 19.66
CA VAL A 451 -15.42 -11.78 18.26
C VAL A 451 -16.11 -12.98 17.62
N TYR A 452 -15.68 -14.20 17.94
CA TYR A 452 -16.12 -15.42 17.26
C TYR A 452 -16.97 -16.34 18.14
N GLU A 453 -16.71 -16.39 19.45
CA GLU A 453 -17.39 -17.32 20.36
C GLU A 453 -18.61 -16.69 21.05
N ASN A 454 -18.63 -15.37 21.26
CA ASN A 454 -19.78 -14.67 21.82
C ASN A 454 -20.91 -14.55 20.76
N PRO A 455 -22.06 -15.22 20.95
CA PRO A 455 -23.13 -15.25 19.97
C PRO A 455 -23.80 -13.88 19.76
N GLU A 456 -23.78 -13.00 20.77
CA GLU A 456 -24.41 -11.68 20.69
C GLU A 456 -23.51 -10.62 20.03
N PHE A 457 -22.21 -10.92 19.86
CA PHE A 457 -21.24 -9.94 19.38
C PHE A 457 -21.55 -9.44 17.97
N ILE A 458 -22.00 -10.33 17.08
CA ILE A 458 -22.32 -9.94 15.71
C ILE A 458 -23.48 -8.94 15.64
N THR A 459 -24.50 -9.13 16.47
CA THR A 459 -25.65 -8.23 16.55
C THR A 459 -25.25 -6.93 17.20
N TYR A 460 -24.46 -6.97 18.28
CA TYR A 460 -23.86 -5.78 18.88
C TYR A 460 -23.04 -4.98 17.86
N PHE A 461 -22.21 -5.65 17.04
CA PHE A 461 -21.41 -5.00 16.00
C PHE A 461 -22.28 -4.28 14.95
N GLN A 462 -23.38 -4.89 14.52
CA GLN A 462 -24.31 -4.30 13.56
C GLN A 462 -25.06 -3.10 14.15
N GLU A 463 -25.41 -3.15 15.44
CA GLU A 463 -26.10 -2.06 16.13
C GLU A 463 -25.14 -0.91 16.48
N ALA A 464 -23.98 -1.21 17.06
CA ALA A 464 -23.04 -0.21 17.56
C ALA A 464 -22.29 0.54 16.45
N THR A 465 -22.20 -0.02 15.24
CA THR A 465 -21.41 0.55 14.13
C THR A 465 -22.26 0.80 12.89
N PRO A 466 -21.84 1.70 11.97
CA PRO A 466 -22.55 1.92 10.70
C PRO A 466 -22.26 0.83 9.64
N GLN A 467 -21.97 -0.42 10.04
CA GLN A 467 -21.50 -1.46 9.13
C GLN A 467 -22.48 -1.74 7.99
N ALA A 468 -23.78 -1.84 8.30
CA ALA A 468 -24.80 -2.12 7.29
C ALA A 468 -24.87 -0.99 6.26
N GLU A 469 -24.81 0.25 6.75
CA GLU A 469 -24.88 1.46 5.96
C GLU A 469 -23.60 1.73 5.15
N LEU A 470 -22.46 1.09 5.48
CA LEU A 470 -21.29 1.10 4.61
C LEU A 470 -21.57 0.51 3.22
N GLY A 471 -22.61 -0.32 3.08
CA GLY A 471 -23.07 -0.82 1.78
C GLY A 471 -23.64 0.26 0.86
N TYR A 472 -24.12 1.38 1.43
CA TYR A 472 -24.61 2.54 0.65
C TYR A 472 -23.46 3.36 0.05
N LEU A 473 -22.25 3.19 0.55
CA LEU A 473 -21.08 3.85 0.02
C LEU A 473 -20.69 3.18 -1.31
N ASN A 474 -20.78 3.92 -2.42
CA ASN A 474 -20.07 3.60 -3.65
C ASN A 474 -18.53 3.79 -3.51
N ILE A 475 -17.97 3.57 -2.31
CA ILE A 475 -16.56 3.79 -1.96
C ILE A 475 -15.70 2.57 -2.34
N GLY A 476 -16.31 1.43 -2.67
CA GLY A 476 -15.61 0.27 -3.23
C GLY A 476 -16.32 -0.23 -4.47
N SER A 477 -15.56 -0.51 -5.53
CA SER A 477 -16.04 -1.27 -6.70
C SER A 477 -16.37 -2.73 -6.38
N ARG A 478 -16.28 -3.13 -5.11
CA ARG A 478 -16.37 -4.53 -4.68
C ARG A 478 -17.37 -4.69 -3.53
N PRO A 479 -18.12 -5.80 -3.48
CA PRO A 479 -19.05 -6.10 -2.39
C PRO A 479 -18.32 -6.22 -1.03
N THR A 480 -19.02 -5.87 0.05
CA THR A 480 -18.49 -5.86 1.42
C THR A 480 -18.24 -7.26 2.00
N ARG A 481 -18.87 -8.29 1.43
CA ARG A 481 -18.74 -9.71 1.81
C ARG A 481 -18.31 -10.58 0.62
N ARG A 482 -17.67 -11.73 0.90
CA ARG A 482 -17.29 -12.73 -0.12
C ARG A 482 -18.44 -13.69 -0.49
N LYS A 483 -19.40 -13.92 0.42
CA LYS A 483 -20.63 -14.74 0.23
C LYS A 483 -21.79 -14.12 1.04
N ALA A 484 -23.04 -14.51 0.77
CA ALA A 484 -24.24 -14.03 1.47
C ALA A 484 -24.37 -14.44 2.96
N SER A 485 -23.40 -15.19 3.50
CA SER A 485 -23.36 -15.62 4.90
C SER A 485 -23.18 -14.45 5.89
N THR A 486 -23.69 -14.61 7.11
CA THR A 486 -23.77 -13.57 8.14
C THR A 486 -22.53 -13.44 9.02
N GLY A 487 -21.62 -14.42 9.08
CA GLY A 487 -20.50 -14.43 10.04
C GLY A 487 -19.33 -13.46 9.74
N ILE A 488 -18.62 -13.03 10.79
CA ILE A 488 -17.43 -12.14 10.72
C ILE A 488 -16.28 -12.74 9.89
N GLY A 489 -16.19 -14.07 9.84
CA GLY A 489 -15.24 -14.77 8.98
C GLY A 489 -15.32 -14.34 7.51
N HIS A 490 -16.53 -14.04 7.01
CA HIS A 490 -16.77 -13.65 5.62
C HIS A 490 -16.77 -12.14 5.37
N LEU A 491 -16.72 -11.33 6.43
CA LEU A 491 -16.55 -9.88 6.34
C LEU A 491 -15.11 -9.58 5.92
N ARG A 492 -14.94 -8.70 4.93
CA ARG A 492 -13.61 -8.27 4.50
C ARG A 492 -12.95 -7.37 5.55
N ALA A 493 -11.63 -7.38 5.62
CA ALA A 493 -10.88 -6.59 6.62
C ALA A 493 -11.14 -5.07 6.54
N ILE A 494 -11.39 -4.53 5.34
CA ILE A 494 -11.66 -3.09 5.17
C ILE A 494 -12.98 -2.69 5.86
N PRO A 495 -14.16 -3.27 5.53
CA PRO A 495 -15.39 -3.01 6.28
C PRO A 495 -15.26 -3.23 7.79
N TRP A 496 -14.53 -4.25 8.22
CA TRP A 496 -14.29 -4.54 9.63
C TRP A 496 -13.60 -3.37 10.36
N VAL A 497 -12.42 -2.95 9.88
CA VAL A 497 -11.66 -1.84 10.48
C VAL A 497 -12.40 -0.52 10.33
N PHE A 498 -13.04 -0.30 9.18
CA PHE A 498 -13.69 0.96 8.87
C PHE A 498 -14.94 1.21 9.73
N ALA A 499 -15.76 0.19 9.98
CA ALA A 499 -16.95 0.29 10.83
C ALA A 499 -16.58 0.74 12.27
N TRP A 500 -15.57 0.12 12.88
CA TRP A 500 -15.10 0.51 14.22
C TRP A 500 -14.32 1.83 14.26
N THR A 501 -13.76 2.26 13.13
CA THR A 501 -13.12 3.57 13.02
C THR A 501 -14.16 4.68 13.09
N GLN A 502 -15.33 4.47 12.49
CA GLN A 502 -16.42 5.45 12.50
C GLN A 502 -16.91 5.77 13.91
N THR A 503 -17.00 4.75 14.78
CA THR A 503 -17.52 4.89 16.15
C THR A 503 -16.48 5.37 17.16
N ARG A 504 -15.26 5.68 16.69
CA ARG A 504 -14.11 6.04 17.54
C ARG A 504 -13.70 4.94 18.52
N PHE A 505 -14.19 3.71 18.34
CA PHE A 505 -13.85 2.63 19.24
C PHE A 505 -12.63 1.85 18.77
N VAL A 506 -12.37 1.79 17.45
CA VAL A 506 -11.16 1.18 16.84
C VAL A 506 -10.82 -0.22 17.39
N LEU A 507 -11.85 -0.97 17.82
CA LEU A 507 -11.78 -2.29 18.45
C LEU A 507 -10.76 -3.26 17.79
N PRO A 508 -10.69 -3.39 16.45
CA PRO A 508 -9.80 -4.36 15.79
C PRO A 508 -8.32 -4.16 16.06
N ALA A 509 -7.91 -2.97 16.52
CA ALA A 509 -6.52 -2.62 16.72
C ALA A 509 -5.98 -2.94 18.12
N TRP A 510 -6.85 -3.04 19.13
CA TRP A 510 -6.43 -3.15 20.53
C TRP A 510 -7.06 -4.32 21.29
N LEU A 511 -8.17 -4.89 20.82
CA LEU A 511 -8.82 -6.02 21.51
C LEU A 511 -7.85 -7.20 21.68
N GLY A 512 -7.78 -7.75 22.90
CA GLY A 512 -6.84 -8.81 23.27
C GLY A 512 -5.44 -8.33 23.66
N VAL A 513 -5.01 -7.12 23.27
CA VAL A 513 -3.67 -6.59 23.65
C VAL A 513 -3.57 -6.44 25.16
N GLY A 514 -4.57 -5.79 25.78
CA GLY A 514 -4.59 -5.56 27.23
C GLY A 514 -4.54 -6.85 28.02
N ALA A 515 -5.32 -7.85 27.61
CA ALA A 515 -5.34 -9.17 28.27
C ALA A 515 -3.95 -9.86 28.24
N GLY A 516 -3.26 -9.81 27.10
CA GLY A 516 -1.93 -10.41 26.96
C GLY A 516 -0.86 -9.67 27.78
N LEU A 517 -0.84 -8.33 27.73
CA LEU A 517 0.12 -7.54 28.50
C LEU A 517 -0.15 -7.63 30.01
N GLN A 518 -1.41 -7.64 30.41
CA GLN A 518 -1.83 -7.85 31.80
C GLN A 518 -1.31 -9.19 32.32
N TYR A 519 -1.54 -10.27 31.57
CA TYR A 519 -1.08 -11.61 31.93
C TYR A 519 0.43 -11.65 32.18
N ALA A 520 1.23 -11.09 31.27
CA ALA A 520 2.68 -11.06 31.42
C ALA A 520 3.14 -10.21 32.62
N CYS A 521 2.49 -9.06 32.87
CA CYS A 521 2.77 -8.23 34.04
C CYS A 521 2.48 -8.99 35.36
N GLU A 522 1.33 -9.66 35.45
CA GLU A 522 0.91 -10.43 36.63
C GLU A 522 1.80 -11.65 36.89
N LYS A 523 2.43 -12.21 35.84
CA LYS A 523 3.46 -13.25 35.95
C LYS A 523 4.84 -12.73 36.35
N GLY A 524 5.01 -11.43 36.53
CA GLY A 524 6.27 -10.82 36.97
C GLY A 524 7.20 -10.42 35.83
N HIS A 525 6.75 -10.44 34.57
CA HIS A 525 7.57 -10.09 33.39
C HIS A 525 7.54 -8.59 33.02
N THR A 526 7.12 -7.72 33.94
CA THR A 526 6.99 -6.27 33.67
C THR A 526 8.32 -5.64 33.23
N GLU A 527 9.42 -5.97 33.90
CA GLU A 527 10.74 -5.42 33.55
C GLU A 527 11.29 -5.99 32.23
N ASP A 528 10.96 -7.25 31.91
CA ASP A 528 11.28 -7.83 30.60
C ASP A 528 10.53 -7.10 29.48
N LEU A 529 9.24 -6.78 29.66
CA LEU A 529 8.45 -6.04 28.67
C LEU A 529 8.99 -4.63 28.43
N LYS A 530 9.40 -3.92 29.49
CA LYS A 530 10.05 -2.60 29.37
C LYS A 530 11.39 -2.71 28.65
N ALA A 531 12.20 -3.72 28.96
CA ALA A 531 13.45 -3.97 28.26
C ALA A 531 13.21 -4.29 26.77
N MET A 532 12.21 -5.12 26.45
CA MET A 532 11.80 -5.38 25.07
C MET A 532 11.39 -4.11 24.34
N TYR A 533 10.66 -3.19 24.99
CA TYR A 533 10.26 -1.92 24.38
C TYR A 533 11.46 -1.01 24.07
N GLN A 534 12.48 -1.02 24.92
CA GLN A 534 13.69 -0.19 24.75
C GLN A 534 14.70 -0.79 23.77
N GLU A 535 14.82 -2.12 23.76
CA GLU A 535 15.93 -2.82 23.09
C GLU A 535 15.53 -3.56 21.81
N TRP A 536 14.24 -3.90 21.64
CA TRP A 536 13.78 -4.68 20.49
C TRP A 536 12.89 -3.85 19.55
N PRO A 537 13.41 -3.38 18.39
CA PRO A 537 12.68 -2.48 17.48
C PRO A 537 11.31 -2.99 17.03
N PHE A 538 11.16 -4.32 16.87
CA PHE A 538 9.87 -4.94 16.53
C PHE A 538 8.83 -4.72 17.62
N PHE A 539 9.19 -4.97 18.87
CA PHE A 539 8.27 -4.80 19.99
C PHE A 539 7.97 -3.32 20.20
N GLN A 540 8.98 -2.45 20.13
CA GLN A 540 8.82 -0.99 20.17
C GLN A 540 7.83 -0.51 19.11
N SER A 541 8.06 -0.86 17.83
CA SER A 541 7.20 -0.45 16.74
C SER A 541 5.76 -0.98 16.88
N THR A 542 5.59 -2.16 17.49
CA THR A 542 4.27 -2.76 17.71
C THR A 542 3.50 -2.00 18.79
N ILE A 543 4.13 -1.74 19.93
CA ILE A 543 3.54 -0.98 21.04
C ILE A 543 3.27 0.47 20.61
N ASP A 544 4.21 1.15 19.95
CA ASP A 544 4.03 2.53 19.46
C ASP A 544 2.82 2.66 18.52
N LEU A 545 2.61 1.67 17.65
CA LEU A 545 1.46 1.66 16.74
C LEU A 545 0.16 1.48 17.52
N ILE A 546 0.11 0.55 18.48
CA ILE A 546 -1.07 0.30 19.31
C ILE A 546 -1.38 1.56 20.14
N GLU A 547 -0.36 2.15 20.76
CA GLU A 547 -0.47 3.36 21.58
C GLU A 547 -1.02 4.55 20.78
N MET A 548 -0.55 4.75 19.54
CA MET A 548 -1.08 5.77 18.63
C MET A 548 -2.56 5.54 18.27
N ILE A 549 -2.97 4.28 18.07
CA ILE A 549 -4.35 3.96 17.72
C ILE A 549 -5.28 4.14 18.92
N ILE A 550 -4.86 3.70 20.11
CA ILE A 550 -5.59 3.95 21.36
C ILE A 550 -5.74 5.46 21.58
N GLY A 551 -4.71 6.26 21.27
CA GLY A 551 -4.78 7.72 21.36
C GLY A 551 -5.79 8.38 20.41
N LYS A 552 -6.31 7.65 19.42
CA LYS A 552 -7.42 8.10 18.55
C LYS A 552 -8.79 7.62 19.02
N ALA A 553 -8.83 6.61 19.90
CA ALA A 553 -10.06 6.07 20.44
C ALA A 553 -10.74 7.10 21.36
N ASP A 554 -12.06 7.04 21.44
CA ASP A 554 -12.84 7.88 22.34
C ASP A 554 -13.99 7.05 22.94
N ALA A 555 -13.78 6.60 24.18
CA ALA A 555 -14.72 5.75 24.90
C ALA A 555 -16.05 6.46 25.19
N SER A 556 -16.04 7.79 25.35
CA SER A 556 -17.25 8.59 25.59
C SER A 556 -18.10 8.68 24.33
N ILE A 557 -17.47 8.90 23.17
CA ILE A 557 -18.17 8.86 21.88
C ILE A 557 -18.72 7.45 21.63
N ALA A 558 -17.91 6.40 21.79
CA ALA A 558 -18.37 5.02 21.61
C ALA A 558 -19.55 4.67 22.53
N LYS A 559 -19.51 5.14 23.79
CA LYS A 559 -20.64 5.01 24.73
C LYS A 559 -21.91 5.67 24.20
N HIS A 560 -21.81 6.85 23.56
CA HIS A 560 -22.97 7.52 22.99
C HIS A 560 -23.60 6.77 21.81
N TYR A 561 -22.79 6.10 20.97
CA TYR A 561 -23.33 5.19 19.95
C TYR A 561 -24.14 4.07 20.60
N ASP A 562 -23.60 3.45 21.66
CA ASP A 562 -24.30 2.38 22.36
C ASP A 562 -25.62 2.84 23.01
N GLU A 563 -25.60 3.95 23.76
CA GLU A 563 -26.78 4.48 24.45
C GLU A 563 -27.95 4.78 23.49
N VAL A 564 -27.64 5.15 22.24
CA VAL A 564 -28.64 5.59 21.27
C VAL A 564 -29.05 4.48 20.29
N LEU A 565 -28.12 3.60 19.91
CA LEU A 565 -28.30 2.66 18.79
C LEU A 565 -28.39 1.19 19.21
N VAL A 566 -27.84 0.83 20.39
CA VAL A 566 -27.73 -0.57 20.83
C VAL A 566 -28.88 -0.92 21.78
N SER A 567 -29.42 -2.14 21.63
CA SER A 567 -30.48 -2.63 22.51
C SER A 567 -30.02 -2.74 23.97
N GLU A 568 -30.90 -2.45 24.93
CA GLU A 568 -30.56 -2.48 26.36
C GLU A 568 -29.92 -3.82 26.80
N SER A 569 -30.39 -4.94 26.24
CA SER A 569 -29.86 -6.29 26.48
C SER A 569 -28.37 -6.45 26.10
N ARG A 570 -27.86 -5.64 25.18
CA ARG A 570 -26.49 -5.73 24.64
C ARG A 570 -25.57 -4.60 25.10
N GLN A 571 -26.09 -3.56 25.77
CA GLN A 571 -25.27 -2.45 26.28
C GLN A 571 -24.17 -2.92 27.23
N LYS A 572 -24.39 -4.01 27.98
CA LYS A 572 -23.38 -4.64 28.84
C LYS A 572 -22.11 -5.06 28.07
N ILE A 573 -22.25 -5.54 26.83
CA ILE A 573 -21.11 -5.91 25.99
C ILE A 573 -20.24 -4.68 25.76
N GLY A 574 -20.86 -3.55 25.39
CA GLY A 574 -20.16 -2.29 25.20
C GLY A 574 -19.46 -1.78 26.45
N ASP A 575 -20.10 -1.91 27.62
CA ASP A 575 -19.48 -1.54 28.91
C ASP A 575 -18.24 -2.38 29.21
N ASP A 576 -18.32 -3.69 29.00
CA ASP A 576 -17.20 -4.59 29.25
C ASP A 576 -16.04 -4.33 28.26
N LEU A 577 -16.35 -4.06 26.99
CA LEU A 577 -15.33 -3.67 26.00
C LEU A 577 -14.68 -2.32 26.34
N ARG A 578 -15.42 -1.33 26.83
CA ARG A 578 -14.86 -0.03 27.25
C ARG A 578 -13.95 -0.17 28.48
N LYS A 579 -14.27 -1.07 29.41
CA LYS A 579 -13.38 -1.41 30.54
C LYS A 579 -12.10 -2.07 30.02
N GLU A 580 -12.22 -2.95 29.03
CA GLU A 580 -11.06 -3.60 28.42
C GLU A 580 -10.16 -2.60 27.67
N LEU A 581 -10.73 -1.62 26.96
CA LEU A 581 -9.96 -0.52 26.36
C LEU A 581 -9.16 0.24 27.42
N SER A 582 -9.79 0.58 28.55
CA SER A 582 -9.14 1.28 29.67
C SER A 582 -8.02 0.45 30.29
N SER A 583 -8.22 -0.87 30.43
CA SER A 583 -7.18 -1.80 30.88
C SER A 583 -6.02 -1.88 29.88
N THR A 584 -6.33 -1.92 28.59
CA THR A 584 -5.34 -1.96 27.52
C THR A 584 -4.47 -0.71 27.52
N GLU A 585 -5.08 0.48 27.63
CA GLU A 585 -4.35 1.75 27.76
C GLU A 585 -3.38 1.72 28.95
N LYS A 586 -3.86 1.29 30.12
CA LYS A 586 -3.04 1.18 31.34
C LYS A 586 -1.80 0.30 31.11
N TYR A 587 -1.97 -0.92 30.59
CA TYR A 587 -0.84 -1.84 30.43
C TYR A 587 0.09 -1.44 29.29
N VAL A 588 -0.40 -0.78 28.25
CA VAL A 588 0.45 -0.19 27.21
C VAL A 588 1.37 0.87 27.81
N LEU A 589 0.84 1.78 28.64
CA LEU A 589 1.64 2.82 29.32
C LEU A 589 2.64 2.23 30.33
N VAL A 590 2.28 1.16 31.04
CA VAL A 590 3.20 0.44 31.94
C VAL A 590 4.40 -0.13 31.16
N VAL A 591 4.15 -0.70 29.97
CA VAL A 591 5.17 -1.32 29.12
C VAL A 591 6.04 -0.27 28.43
N SER A 592 5.45 0.79 27.89
CA SER A 592 6.20 1.87 27.23
C SER A 592 6.92 2.79 28.23
N GLY A 593 6.46 2.84 29.48
CA GLY A 593 6.96 3.75 30.50
C GLY A 593 6.55 5.20 30.27
N HIS A 594 5.52 5.44 29.46
CA HIS A 594 4.98 6.76 29.18
C HIS A 594 3.97 7.20 30.25
N ASP A 595 3.89 8.51 30.51
CA ASP A 595 2.86 9.09 31.38
C ASP A 595 1.55 9.30 30.61
N LYS A 596 1.65 9.53 29.30
CA LYS A 596 0.53 9.74 28.38
C LYS A 596 0.79 9.07 27.04
N LEU A 597 -0.30 8.66 26.39
CA LEU A 597 -0.24 8.08 25.05
C LEU A 597 0.54 8.97 24.08
N SER A 598 1.42 8.34 23.31
CA SER A 598 2.33 8.92 22.32
C SER A 598 3.29 9.98 22.89
N ASP A 599 3.80 9.80 24.11
CA ASP A 599 4.76 10.74 24.74
C ASP A 599 6.09 10.86 23.96
N ASN A 600 6.50 9.78 23.32
CA ASN A 600 7.65 9.75 22.40
C ASN A 600 7.42 10.56 21.10
N ASN A 601 6.17 10.97 20.80
CA ASN A 601 5.82 11.74 19.60
C ASN A 601 4.78 12.84 19.88
N LYS A 602 5.20 13.86 20.62
CA LYS A 602 4.37 15.03 21.00
C LYS A 602 3.73 15.74 19.79
N SER A 603 4.40 15.77 18.65
CA SER A 603 3.88 16.37 17.42
C SER A 603 2.68 15.60 16.87
N LEU A 604 2.77 14.26 16.83
CA LEU A 604 1.67 13.39 16.45
C LEU A 604 0.49 13.53 17.41
N ARG A 605 0.75 13.54 18.72
CA ARG A 605 -0.30 13.73 19.73
C ARG A 605 -1.07 15.02 19.51
N ARG A 606 -0.38 16.15 19.35
CA ARG A 606 -1.01 17.46 19.04
C ARG A 606 -1.83 17.42 17.74
N LEU A 607 -1.36 16.69 16.73
CA LEU A 607 -2.10 16.52 15.47
C LEU A 607 -3.37 15.69 15.62
N ILE A 608 -3.39 14.71 16.53
CA ILE A 608 -4.58 13.93 16.86
C ILE A 608 -5.55 14.81 17.66
N GLU A 609 -5.08 15.43 18.75
CA GLU A 609 -5.86 16.30 19.62
C GLU A 609 -6.50 17.46 18.84
N GLY A 610 -5.75 18.10 17.93
CA GLY A 610 -6.24 19.21 17.11
C GLY A 610 -7.37 18.85 16.14
N ARG A 611 -7.63 17.56 15.88
CA ARG A 611 -8.75 17.11 15.04
C ARG A 611 -10.02 16.82 15.84
N LEU A 612 -9.91 16.60 17.16
CA LEU A 612 -11.04 16.23 18.00
C LEU A 612 -12.20 17.25 17.95
N PRO A 613 -11.98 18.57 17.97
CA PRO A 613 -13.07 19.56 17.89
C PRO A 613 -13.88 19.47 16.59
N TYR A 614 -13.31 18.92 15.52
CA TYR A 614 -13.99 18.71 14.24
C TYR A 614 -14.64 17.32 14.16
N LEU A 615 -13.97 16.30 14.69
CA LEU A 615 -14.45 14.92 14.69
C LEU A 615 -15.68 14.73 15.60
N ASN A 616 -15.62 15.25 16.83
CA ASN A 616 -16.64 14.97 17.83
C ASN A 616 -18.04 15.42 17.40
N PRO A 617 -18.25 16.64 16.84
CA PRO A 617 -19.56 17.03 16.31
C PRO A 617 -20.04 16.15 15.15
N MET A 618 -19.14 15.70 14.27
CA MET A 618 -19.50 14.78 13.18
C MET A 618 -19.95 13.42 13.71
N ASN A 619 -19.30 12.91 14.76
CA ASN A 619 -19.71 11.68 15.44
C ASN A 619 -21.10 11.83 16.09
N MET A 620 -21.35 12.92 16.82
CA MET A 620 -22.67 13.18 17.42
C MET A 620 -23.77 13.29 16.36
N LEU A 621 -23.47 13.98 15.25
CA LEU A 621 -24.39 14.07 14.13
C LEU A 621 -24.63 12.70 13.48
N GLN A 622 -23.59 11.89 13.30
CA GLN A 622 -23.69 10.55 12.72
C GLN A 622 -24.59 9.64 13.57
N VAL A 623 -24.50 9.70 14.90
CA VAL A 623 -25.38 8.93 15.81
C VAL A 623 -26.85 9.27 15.57
N GLU A 624 -27.19 10.56 15.52
CA GLU A 624 -28.57 10.99 15.28
C GLU A 624 -29.05 10.64 13.86
N ILE A 625 -28.18 10.74 12.85
CA ILE A 625 -28.50 10.31 11.48
C ILE A 625 -28.80 8.81 11.44
N LEU A 626 -27.94 7.97 12.03
CA LEU A 626 -28.13 6.51 12.05
C LEU A 626 -29.43 6.13 12.77
N LYS A 627 -29.72 6.76 13.90
CA LYS A 627 -30.96 6.54 14.66
C LYS A 627 -32.20 6.81 13.81
N ARG A 628 -32.21 7.88 13.02
CA ARG A 628 -33.33 8.25 12.15
C ARG A 628 -33.39 7.35 10.91
N LEU A 629 -32.25 7.12 10.26
CA LEU A 629 -32.17 6.32 9.04
C LEU A 629 -32.59 4.87 9.29
N ARG A 630 -32.25 4.27 10.43
CA ARG A 630 -32.70 2.92 10.80
C ARG A 630 -34.21 2.80 11.05
N ARG A 631 -34.93 3.92 11.17
CA ARG A 631 -36.40 3.97 11.27
C ARG A 631 -37.06 4.32 9.94
N ASP A 632 -36.34 4.97 9.03
CA ASP A 632 -36.78 5.47 7.73
C ASP A 632 -35.63 5.32 6.73
N ASP A 633 -35.46 4.09 6.23
CA ASP A 633 -34.29 3.73 5.41
C ASP A 633 -34.30 4.49 4.08
N ASP A 634 -35.47 4.79 3.52
CA ASP A 634 -35.61 5.44 2.21
C ASP A 634 -35.29 6.95 2.21
N ASN A 635 -34.84 7.50 3.34
CA ASN A 635 -34.53 8.90 3.47
C ASN A 635 -33.21 9.30 2.80
N VAL A 636 -33.29 9.67 1.52
CA VAL A 636 -32.12 10.06 0.69
C VAL A 636 -31.29 11.18 1.33
N LYS A 637 -31.92 12.17 1.97
CA LYS A 637 -31.19 13.28 2.61
C LYS A 637 -30.36 12.81 3.81
N LEU A 638 -30.90 11.89 4.61
CA LEU A 638 -30.16 11.27 5.71
C LEU A 638 -29.05 10.36 5.21
N ARG A 639 -29.28 9.64 4.09
CA ARG A 639 -28.22 8.87 3.42
C ARG A 639 -27.08 9.80 3.01
N ASP A 640 -27.35 10.89 2.30
CA ASP A 640 -26.31 11.85 1.89
C ASP A 640 -25.57 12.45 3.09
N ALA A 641 -26.29 12.85 4.15
CA ALA A 641 -25.68 13.34 5.38
C ALA A 641 -24.79 12.29 6.04
N LEU A 642 -25.21 11.01 6.05
CA LEU A 642 -24.42 9.90 6.55
C LEU A 642 -23.12 9.75 5.75
N LEU A 643 -23.19 9.79 4.41
CA LEU A 643 -22.01 9.72 3.54
C LEU A 643 -21.00 10.84 3.86
N ILE A 644 -21.48 12.06 4.12
CA ILE A 644 -20.63 13.20 4.49
C ILE A 644 -19.94 12.94 5.84
N THR A 645 -20.68 12.49 6.86
CA THR A 645 -20.08 12.17 8.17
C THR A 645 -19.06 11.05 8.07
N ILE A 646 -19.36 10.00 7.29
CA ILE A 646 -18.46 8.86 7.08
C ILE A 646 -17.13 9.32 6.48
N ASN A 647 -17.20 10.13 5.42
CA ASN A 647 -16.02 10.66 4.76
C ASN A 647 -15.24 11.62 5.67
N GLY A 648 -15.93 12.48 6.41
CA GLY A 648 -15.32 13.43 7.34
C GLY A 648 -14.59 12.73 8.48
N ILE A 649 -15.22 11.73 9.11
CA ILE A 649 -14.61 10.94 10.18
C ILE A 649 -13.42 10.13 9.64
N ALA A 650 -13.56 9.48 8.47
CA ALA A 650 -12.46 8.75 7.85
C ALA A 650 -11.25 9.67 7.55
N ALA A 651 -11.49 10.87 7.02
CA ALA A 651 -10.44 11.85 6.73
C ALA A 651 -9.75 12.37 8.01
N GLY A 652 -10.50 12.53 9.11
CA GLY A 652 -9.95 12.96 10.40
C GLY A 652 -9.17 11.85 11.11
N MET A 653 -9.69 10.62 11.11
CA MET A 653 -9.09 9.45 11.76
C MET A 653 -7.86 8.92 11.00
N ARG A 654 -7.88 9.00 9.67
CA ARG A 654 -6.86 8.44 8.78
C ARG A 654 -6.59 6.95 9.09
N ASN A 655 -5.36 6.58 9.39
CA ASN A 655 -4.94 5.21 9.61
C ASN A 655 -5.27 4.72 11.05
N THR A 656 -5.92 3.55 11.19
CA THR A 656 -6.47 3.08 12.48
C THR A 656 -6.34 1.60 12.80
N GLY A 657 -5.63 0.79 12.01
CA GLY A 657 -5.50 -0.66 12.29
C GLY A 657 -4.31 -1.33 11.64
#